data_AF-A0AAN8E172-F1
#
_entry.id   AF-A0AAN8E172-F1
#
_cell.length_a   1.000
_cell.length_b   1.000
_cell.length_c   1.000
_cell.angle_alpha   90.00
_cell.angle_beta   90.00
_cell.angle_gamma   90.00
#
_symmetry.space_group_name_H-M   'P 1'
#
loop_
_entity.id
_entity.type
_entity.pdbx_description
1 polymer ?
#
loop_
_entity_poly.entity_id
_entity_poly.type
_entity_poly.pdbx_seq_one_letter_code
_entity_poly.pdbx_strand_id
1 'polypeptide(L)'
;MLLSVLLSDFLVVVWFCGPEQVLEVQMKADMADKEMLESSQTKIEEEVSDKCSVISDQKATINAMDSKMSSLEQRISELSEANKLAANSSIYTQKNMKAQEEMISELRQQKFYLESQAGKLEAQNAKLEEHLEKISQQEQSNKSRVVEQETRLRELGLEHEEQKLEIKRQASDLSLSLQERESQISNLQAARLALENQLQQARSELEDTTAEAEEEITVLRAHRDEIQRKFDVLRDSCAVITDLEEQLTALTQDNAELNRQNFYLSKQLDEASDEREDRLHLGQDVDRLRREVADREMHLNNQKQNLVTLKTTCTMLEEQVLELETLNDELLEKERQWEAWRSTLEDEKNQAERRTRDIQRLLDTEKQNRLRSEQRSSESRLAVEQAVKEHQAEIVALQQALKDQKIQAESLTDTMNDLEKKHAMLEMNAHSLQQQLEGERDLKQRLLEEQEKLQLQTDAQKTHIFRLTQGLQDALDQADLLKTERTDLEYQLENVQLHLQAVYSHEKVKMEGTITQQTKLIDFLQAQAHGGSKKKKGLFGRRREDLLAAMAAQAHNQSQNQSQVQGQGQGPVSPLPSIQPVPLQYSDIKLALDKERSRSTELEEALQKMRGELRSLREEALQYQDLGSSAPPASARQQMILKNTATPEERRRVTFEKFSRRLKDSQRERLHHNTAHRFTVGLNMRAAKCTVCLDTVHFGRQAATCLECHALCHPKCSPCLPSTCGMSSDCSLHLTEAPCQRDKGSSPALKEGHMHLEGWMKTPRNGKRGQGWERKYMVLDGTKVSVYEVEPREDSVKPLEEFDLCLTDGEVVVHGAVGASELPNTSKSDVSYVLKLESRCHPPLLAGTVHLLHGSQFPR
;
A
#
# COMPACT_ATOMS: atom_id res chain seq x y z
N MET A 1 16.27 16.84 162.02
CA MET A 1 15.38 15.67 162.20
C MET A 1 16.07 14.48 161.54
N LEU A 2 16.34 13.35 162.20
CA LEU A 2 16.06 12.95 163.58
C LEU A 2 17.29 12.23 164.17
N LEU A 3 17.66 12.61 165.41
CA LEU A 3 18.49 11.91 166.41
C LEU A 3 19.88 11.33 166.03
N SER A 4 20.87 11.28 166.94
CA SER A 4 21.19 12.15 168.10
C SER A 4 22.57 11.78 168.66
N VAL A 5 23.39 12.81 168.92
CA VAL A 5 24.02 13.17 170.22
C VAL A 5 24.47 12.04 171.17
N LEU A 6 25.67 12.17 171.76
CA LEU A 6 25.99 12.24 173.21
C LEU A 6 27.53 12.20 173.37
N LEU A 7 28.13 13.29 173.88
CA LEU A 7 28.80 13.42 175.20
C LEU A 7 30.04 12.50 175.36
N SER A 8 31.27 13.00 175.54
CA SER A 8 31.81 13.90 176.58
C SER A 8 31.78 13.30 177.99
N ASP A 9 32.95 12.95 178.54
CA ASP A 9 33.15 12.78 179.98
C ASP A 9 34.66 12.82 180.35
N PHE A 10 34.97 13.20 181.60
CA PHE A 10 36.26 13.14 182.34
C PHE A 10 37.57 13.49 181.59
N LEU A 11 38.36 14.53 181.90
CA LEU A 11 38.64 15.29 183.14
C LEU A 11 39.54 14.55 184.18
N VAL A 12 40.78 15.05 184.34
CA VAL A 12 41.79 14.79 185.40
C VAL A 12 42.46 13.40 185.48
N VAL A 13 43.81 13.35 185.44
CA VAL A 13 44.71 12.74 186.45
C VAL A 13 46.21 12.82 186.02
N VAL A 14 47.03 13.40 186.90
CA VAL A 14 48.46 13.11 187.29
C VAL A 14 49.38 12.47 186.21
N TRP A 15 50.42 13.16 185.68
CA TRP A 15 51.79 13.39 186.23
C TRP A 15 52.69 12.14 186.43
N PHE A 16 53.97 12.25 186.04
CA PHE A 16 55.09 11.27 186.09
C PHE A 16 55.11 10.12 185.06
N CYS A 17 56.35 9.71 184.71
CA CYS A 17 56.77 8.76 183.64
C CYS A 17 56.39 9.20 182.20
N GLY A 18 57.13 8.86 181.13
CA GLY A 18 58.47 8.25 180.99
C GLY A 18 58.78 8.03 179.48
N PRO A 19 59.96 8.34 178.92
CA PRO A 19 60.00 8.79 177.51
C PRO A 19 59.97 7.73 176.38
N GLU A 20 60.31 6.46 176.63
CA GLU A 20 60.72 5.55 175.54
C GLU A 20 59.60 4.85 174.76
N GLN A 21 58.42 4.61 175.34
CA GLN A 21 57.41 3.74 174.71
C GLN A 21 56.53 4.41 173.62
N VAL A 22 56.48 5.75 173.56
CA VAL A 22 55.63 6.46 172.59
C VAL A 22 56.22 6.40 171.17
N LEU A 23 57.55 6.42 171.05
CA LEU A 23 58.22 6.47 169.74
C LEU A 23 58.08 5.15 168.97
N GLU A 24 58.15 4.00 169.66
CA GLU A 24 58.09 2.67 169.03
C GLU A 24 56.70 2.37 168.45
N VAL A 25 55.63 2.86 169.10
CA VAL A 25 54.25 2.71 168.61
C VAL A 25 54.02 3.58 167.37
N GLN A 26 54.51 4.83 167.36
CA GLN A 26 54.39 5.71 166.20
C GLN A 26 55.16 5.18 165.00
N MET A 27 56.43 4.76 165.17
CA MET A 27 57.23 4.18 164.08
C MET A 27 56.61 2.92 163.47
N LYS A 28 55.83 2.14 164.24
CA LYS A 28 55.10 0.97 163.74
C LYS A 28 53.86 1.34 162.92
N ALA A 29 53.19 2.46 163.24
CA ALA A 29 52.12 3.00 162.41
C ALA A 29 52.68 3.57 161.09
N ASP A 30 53.70 4.44 161.18
CA ASP A 30 54.30 5.11 160.02
C ASP A 30 54.89 4.12 159.00
N MET A 31 55.47 3.01 159.47
CA MET A 31 55.95 1.92 158.59
C MET A 31 54.82 1.15 157.89
N ALA A 32 53.70 0.92 158.57
CA ALA A 32 52.55 0.22 157.99
C ALA A 32 51.82 1.09 156.94
N ASP A 33 51.64 2.39 157.23
CA ASP A 33 51.12 3.35 156.25
C ASP A 33 52.06 3.48 155.04
N LYS A 34 53.37 3.44 155.26
CA LYS A 34 54.36 3.42 154.17
C LYS A 34 54.22 2.17 153.29
N GLU A 35 54.21 0.97 153.85
CA GLU A 35 54.05 -0.27 153.07
C GLU A 35 52.70 -0.29 152.33
N MET A 36 51.63 0.23 152.95
CA MET A 36 50.32 0.35 152.31
C MET A 36 50.37 1.31 151.11
N LEU A 37 51.00 2.48 151.26
CA LEU A 37 51.19 3.45 150.18
C LEU A 37 52.07 2.90 149.05
N GLU A 38 53.21 2.28 149.33
CA GLU A 38 54.07 1.66 148.31
C GLU A 38 53.34 0.51 147.59
N SER A 39 52.48 -0.26 148.28
CA SER A 39 51.60 -1.27 147.67
C SER A 39 50.44 -0.70 146.85
N SER A 40 50.10 0.58 147.05
CA SER A 40 49.07 1.28 146.28
C SER A 40 49.67 1.94 145.02
N GLN A 41 50.87 2.52 145.14
CA GLN A 41 51.57 3.14 144.04
C GLN A 41 52.01 2.11 143.00
N THR A 42 52.56 0.97 143.42
CA THR A 42 52.93 -0.13 142.52
C THR A 42 51.74 -0.66 141.71
N LYS A 43 50.56 -0.80 142.32
CA LYS A 43 49.32 -1.17 141.60
C LYS A 43 48.84 -0.10 140.62
N ILE A 44 49.01 1.19 140.95
CA ILE A 44 48.67 2.29 140.04
C ILE A 44 49.66 2.34 138.86
N GLU A 45 50.94 2.09 139.09
CA GLU A 45 51.96 2.01 138.04
C GLU A 45 51.74 0.80 137.13
N GLU A 46 51.34 -0.36 137.68
CA GLU A 46 50.93 -1.55 136.93
C GLU A 46 49.65 -1.30 136.12
N GLU A 47 48.59 -0.72 136.71
CA GLU A 47 47.38 -0.31 135.98
C GLU A 47 47.66 0.72 134.87
N VAL A 48 48.62 1.64 135.06
CA VAL A 48 49.01 2.62 134.04
C VAL A 48 49.84 1.97 132.94
N SER A 49 50.71 1.01 133.26
CA SER A 49 51.43 0.17 132.29
C SER A 49 50.46 -0.60 131.39
N ASP A 50 49.49 -1.30 131.98
CA ASP A 50 48.48 -2.06 131.24
C ASP A 50 47.60 -1.16 130.37
N LYS A 51 47.17 0.01 130.88
CA LYS A 51 46.42 0.99 130.07
C LYS A 51 47.26 1.54 128.91
N CYS A 52 48.56 1.76 129.11
CA CYS A 52 49.48 2.15 128.04
C CYS A 52 49.70 1.03 127.00
N SER A 53 49.76 -0.24 127.42
CA SER A 53 49.76 -1.40 126.51
C SER A 53 48.48 -1.45 125.68
N VAL A 54 47.32 -1.37 126.31
CA VAL A 54 46.01 -1.37 125.62
C VAL A 54 45.88 -0.18 124.66
N ILE A 55 46.34 1.01 125.03
CA ILE A 55 46.36 2.18 124.14
C ILE A 55 47.33 1.99 122.96
N SER A 56 48.49 1.35 123.18
CA SER A 56 49.44 1.00 122.11
C SER A 56 48.81 0.02 121.11
N ASP A 57 48.16 -1.03 121.59
CA ASP A 57 47.53 -2.05 120.76
C ASP A 57 46.28 -1.51 120.03
N GLN A 58 45.49 -0.66 120.68
CA GLN A 58 44.41 0.09 120.03
C GLN A 58 44.96 1.01 118.94
N LYS A 59 46.07 1.71 119.19
CA LYS A 59 46.72 2.59 118.19
C LYS A 59 47.31 1.80 117.02
N ALA A 60 47.91 0.64 117.26
CA ALA A 60 48.35 -0.29 116.21
C ALA A 60 47.17 -0.82 115.39
N THR A 61 46.05 -1.14 116.05
CA THR A 61 44.80 -1.57 115.40
C THR A 61 44.18 -0.46 114.56
N ILE A 62 44.15 0.78 115.05
CA ILE A 62 43.70 1.96 114.30
C ILE A 62 44.60 2.20 113.08
N ASN A 63 45.92 2.23 113.24
CA ASN A 63 46.84 2.36 112.10
C ASN A 63 46.64 1.26 111.04
N ALA A 64 46.34 0.03 111.46
CA ALA A 64 46.02 -1.08 110.57
C ALA A 64 44.61 -0.98 109.94
N MET A 65 43.66 -0.30 110.59
CA MET A 65 42.35 0.03 110.04
C MET A 65 42.44 1.20 109.05
N ASP A 66 43.20 2.25 109.34
CA ASP A 66 43.44 3.37 108.41
C ASP A 66 44.21 2.90 107.17
N SER A 67 45.24 2.05 107.34
CA SER A 67 45.94 1.41 106.22
C SER A 67 44.99 0.58 105.33
N LYS A 68 44.03 -0.12 105.96
CA LYS A 68 42.95 -0.81 105.22
C LYS A 68 41.98 0.18 104.58
N MET A 69 41.62 1.27 105.25
CA MET A 69 40.71 2.29 104.75
C MET A 69 41.28 2.94 103.49
N SER A 70 42.52 3.43 103.52
CA SER A 70 43.18 3.97 102.33
C SER A 70 43.35 2.94 101.21
N SER A 71 43.58 1.65 101.54
CA SER A 71 43.59 0.58 100.53
C SER A 71 42.22 0.33 99.89
N LEU A 72 41.13 0.52 100.65
CA LEU A 72 39.75 0.39 100.17
C LEU A 72 39.34 1.64 99.38
N GLU A 73 39.72 2.84 99.81
CA GLU A 73 39.51 4.09 99.10
C GLU A 73 40.25 4.10 97.76
N GLN A 74 41.53 3.69 97.73
CA GLN A 74 42.28 3.47 96.50
C GLN A 74 41.54 2.47 95.58
N ARG A 75 41.13 1.32 96.12
CA ARG A 75 40.42 0.29 95.36
C ARG A 75 39.04 0.76 94.87
N ILE A 76 38.35 1.62 95.61
CA ILE A 76 37.10 2.27 95.18
C ILE A 76 37.37 3.28 94.06
N SER A 77 38.47 4.02 94.10
CA SER A 77 38.90 4.91 93.02
C SER A 77 39.26 4.13 91.75
N GLU A 78 40.07 3.07 91.87
CA GLU A 78 40.43 2.16 90.78
C GLU A 78 39.18 1.50 90.16
N LEU A 79 38.25 1.02 90.98
CA LEU A 79 36.97 0.47 90.51
C LEU A 79 36.08 1.55 89.86
N SER A 80 36.07 2.78 90.38
CA SER A 80 35.34 3.90 89.76
C SER A 80 35.91 4.27 88.39
N GLU A 81 37.24 4.28 88.25
CA GLU A 81 37.92 4.58 87.00
C GLU A 81 37.77 3.44 85.98
N ALA A 82 37.91 2.18 86.40
CA ALA A 82 37.59 1.02 85.58
C ALA A 82 36.13 1.02 85.11
N ASN A 83 35.19 1.42 85.98
CA ASN A 83 33.76 1.53 85.63
C ASN A 83 33.49 2.70 84.67
N LYS A 84 34.19 3.85 84.82
CA LYS A 84 34.16 4.95 83.84
C LYS A 84 34.70 4.52 82.48
N LEU A 85 35.80 3.75 82.45
CA LEU A 85 36.37 3.21 81.22
C LEU A 85 35.44 2.17 80.56
N ALA A 86 34.81 1.29 81.35
CA ALA A 86 33.80 0.35 80.86
C ALA A 86 32.56 1.08 80.31
N ALA A 87 32.06 2.12 81.00
CA ALA A 87 30.96 2.95 80.52
C ALA A 87 31.32 3.70 79.23
N ASN A 88 32.51 4.30 79.14
CA ASN A 88 33.00 4.97 77.93
C ASN A 88 33.17 3.99 76.76
N SER A 89 33.68 2.79 77.03
CA SER A 89 33.76 1.70 76.04
C SER A 89 32.36 1.28 75.56
N SER A 90 31.41 1.11 76.49
CA SER A 90 30.01 0.79 76.16
C SER A 90 29.32 1.91 75.37
N ILE A 91 29.58 3.18 75.66
CA ILE A 91 29.04 4.32 74.90
C ILE A 91 29.67 4.36 73.50
N TYR A 92 30.96 4.02 73.37
CA TYR A 92 31.63 3.92 72.08
C TYR A 92 31.06 2.78 71.23
N THR A 93 30.91 1.57 71.78
CA THR A 93 30.31 0.44 71.06
C THR A 93 28.83 0.70 70.72
N GLN A 94 28.06 1.32 71.63
CA GLN A 94 26.67 1.70 71.35
C GLN A 94 26.55 2.75 70.25
N LYS A 95 27.43 3.76 70.20
CA LYS A 95 27.48 4.73 69.10
C LYS A 95 27.85 4.07 67.77
N ASN A 96 28.83 3.16 67.79
CA ASN A 96 29.27 2.44 66.60
C ASN A 96 28.19 1.49 66.07
N MET A 97 27.48 0.79 66.96
CA MET A 97 26.28 0.01 66.64
C MET A 97 25.17 0.87 66.04
N LYS A 98 24.86 2.04 66.63
CA LYS A 98 23.83 2.93 66.07
C LYS A 98 24.20 3.44 64.67
N ALA A 99 25.46 3.79 64.43
CA ALA A 99 25.94 4.16 63.09
C ALA A 99 25.84 2.99 62.09
N GLN A 100 26.08 1.75 62.53
CA GLN A 100 25.85 0.55 61.72
C GLN A 100 24.35 0.31 61.46
N GLU A 101 23.46 0.54 62.42
CA GLU A 101 22.00 0.43 62.25
C GLU A 101 21.46 1.49 61.27
N GLU A 102 21.99 2.71 61.33
CA GLU A 102 21.69 3.79 60.38
C GLU A 102 22.17 3.42 58.97
N MET A 103 23.43 3.00 58.81
CA MET A 103 23.97 2.53 57.53
C MET A 103 23.19 1.32 56.97
N ILE A 104 22.80 0.35 57.81
CA ILE A 104 21.96 -0.79 57.42
C ILE A 104 20.57 -0.32 56.99
N SER A 105 20.03 0.74 57.59
CA SER A 105 18.72 1.31 57.22
C SER A 105 18.79 2.03 55.88
N GLU A 106 19.86 2.81 55.63
CA GLU A 106 20.13 3.40 54.31
C GLU A 106 20.30 2.33 53.23
N LEU A 107 21.10 1.29 53.48
CA LEU A 107 21.28 0.16 52.55
C LEU A 107 19.97 -0.60 52.28
N ARG A 108 19.09 -0.76 53.27
CA ARG A 108 17.74 -1.32 53.09
C ARG A 108 16.86 -0.41 52.22
N GLN A 109 16.95 0.91 52.40
CA GLN A 109 16.19 1.87 51.61
C GLN A 109 16.69 1.95 50.16
N GLN A 110 18.00 1.93 49.94
CA GLN A 110 18.62 1.79 48.62
C GLN A 110 18.23 0.48 47.95
N LYS A 111 18.28 -0.64 48.68
CA LYS A 111 17.82 -1.95 48.20
C LYS A 111 16.35 -1.87 47.74
N PHE A 112 15.44 -1.36 48.57
CA PHE A 112 14.02 -1.25 48.21
C PHE A 112 13.78 -0.32 47.00
N TYR A 113 14.55 0.76 46.88
CA TYR A 113 14.52 1.63 45.71
C TYR A 113 14.94 0.89 44.43
N LEU A 114 16.03 0.11 44.49
CA LEU A 114 16.51 -0.69 43.36
C LEU A 114 15.55 -1.84 43.01
N GLU A 115 14.96 -2.53 44.00
CA GLU A 115 13.91 -3.53 43.77
C GLU A 115 12.66 -2.90 43.12
N SER A 116 12.26 -1.69 43.55
CA SER A 116 11.18 -0.94 42.92
C SER A 116 11.53 -0.48 41.49
N GLN A 117 12.80 -0.22 41.19
CA GLN A 117 13.26 0.15 39.85
C GLN A 117 13.35 -1.07 38.92
N ALA A 118 13.83 -2.21 39.43
CA ALA A 118 13.83 -3.50 38.73
C ALA A 118 12.40 -3.92 38.36
N GLY A 119 11.46 -3.93 39.31
CA GLY A 119 10.06 -4.29 39.04
C GLY A 119 9.36 -3.35 38.02
N LYS A 120 9.81 -2.08 37.90
CA LYS A 120 9.33 -1.17 36.84
C LYS A 120 9.88 -1.54 35.47
N LEU A 121 11.15 -1.96 35.38
CA LEU A 121 11.79 -2.43 34.15
C LEU A 121 11.21 -3.79 33.71
N GLU A 122 10.99 -4.71 34.65
CA GLU A 122 10.30 -5.99 34.41
C GLU A 122 8.87 -5.75 33.86
N ALA A 123 8.12 -4.83 34.47
CA ALA A 123 6.78 -4.43 34.00
C ALA A 123 6.79 -3.61 32.69
N GLN A 124 7.94 -3.13 32.22
CA GLN A 124 8.13 -2.56 30.88
C GLN A 124 8.50 -3.66 29.87
N ASN A 125 9.42 -4.56 30.21
CA ASN A 125 9.79 -5.70 29.37
C ASN A 125 8.58 -6.60 29.07
N ALA A 126 7.80 -6.98 30.08
CA ALA A 126 6.60 -7.80 29.89
C ALA A 126 5.57 -7.16 28.92
N LYS A 127 5.49 -5.82 28.89
CA LYS A 127 4.65 -5.09 27.93
C LYS A 127 5.26 -5.07 26.52
N LEU A 128 6.57 -4.93 26.41
CA LEU A 128 7.27 -5.00 25.12
C LEU A 128 7.16 -6.41 24.53
N GLU A 129 7.28 -7.45 25.35
CA GLU A 129 7.01 -8.85 24.98
C GLU A 129 5.56 -9.04 24.53
N GLU A 130 4.57 -8.54 25.28
CA GLU A 130 3.15 -8.59 24.89
C GLU A 130 2.88 -7.84 23.55
N HIS A 131 3.61 -6.74 23.29
CA HIS A 131 3.53 -6.02 22.01
C HIS A 131 4.21 -6.78 20.86
N LEU A 132 5.36 -7.41 21.09
CA LEU A 132 6.07 -8.24 20.10
C LEU A 132 5.25 -9.48 19.74
N GLU A 133 4.64 -10.14 20.72
CA GLU A 133 3.76 -11.29 20.53
C GLU A 133 2.54 -10.92 19.66
N LYS A 134 1.91 -9.76 19.92
CA LYS A 134 0.82 -9.22 19.08
C LYS A 134 1.28 -8.90 17.65
N ILE A 135 2.48 -8.34 17.49
CA ILE A 135 3.05 -8.06 16.16
C ILE A 135 3.31 -9.37 15.41
N SER A 136 3.86 -10.39 16.07
CA SER A 136 4.11 -11.71 15.47
C SER A 136 2.81 -12.42 15.06
N GLN A 137 1.78 -12.39 15.90
CA GLN A 137 0.46 -12.93 15.58
C GLN A 137 -0.20 -12.18 14.40
N GLN A 138 -0.06 -10.85 14.34
CA GLN A 138 -0.54 -10.04 13.22
C GLN A 138 0.26 -10.30 11.92
N GLU A 139 1.57 -10.50 12.00
CA GLU A 139 2.42 -10.89 10.87
C GLU A 139 2.01 -12.26 10.34
N GLN A 140 1.83 -13.25 11.22
CA GLN A 140 1.42 -14.61 10.85
C GLN A 140 0.02 -14.62 10.22
N SER A 141 -0.91 -13.80 10.71
CA SER A 141 -2.24 -13.60 10.09
C SER A 141 -2.17 -12.89 8.73
N ASN A 142 -1.31 -11.88 8.58
CA ASN A 142 -1.07 -11.23 7.29
C ASN A 142 -0.48 -12.23 6.28
N LYS A 143 0.47 -13.05 6.73
CA LYS A 143 1.15 -14.08 5.94
C LYS A 143 0.19 -15.18 5.45
N SER A 144 -0.69 -15.69 6.32
CA SER A 144 -1.72 -16.65 5.88
C SER A 144 -2.68 -16.04 4.86
N ARG A 145 -3.05 -14.76 5.03
CA ARG A 145 -3.93 -14.05 4.09
C ARG A 145 -3.26 -13.76 2.75
N VAL A 146 -1.94 -13.51 2.73
CA VAL A 146 -1.16 -13.39 1.48
C VAL A 146 -1.13 -14.72 0.73
N VAL A 147 -0.84 -15.84 1.41
CA VAL A 147 -0.85 -17.18 0.79
C VAL A 147 -2.22 -17.56 0.24
N GLU A 148 -3.30 -17.17 0.93
CA GLU A 148 -4.66 -17.32 0.42
C GLU A 148 -4.91 -16.48 -0.86
N GLN A 149 -4.47 -15.22 -0.88
CA GLN A 149 -4.60 -14.35 -2.05
C GLN A 149 -3.76 -14.83 -3.24
N GLU A 150 -2.52 -15.28 -3.01
CA GLU A 150 -1.68 -15.91 -4.03
C GLU A 150 -2.31 -17.18 -4.61
N THR A 151 -3.02 -17.95 -3.79
CA THR A 151 -3.68 -19.18 -4.22
C THR A 151 -4.92 -18.89 -5.05
N ARG A 152 -5.78 -17.95 -4.61
CA ARG A 152 -6.92 -17.46 -5.42
C ARG A 152 -6.49 -16.83 -6.75
N LEU A 153 -5.37 -16.09 -6.78
CA LEU A 153 -4.82 -15.56 -8.03
C LEU A 153 -4.32 -16.65 -8.98
N ARG A 154 -3.80 -17.76 -8.43
CA ARG A 154 -3.36 -18.93 -9.21
C ARG A 154 -4.56 -19.71 -9.76
N GLU A 155 -5.63 -19.85 -8.97
CA GLU A 155 -6.90 -20.47 -9.36
C GLU A 155 -7.56 -19.67 -10.49
N LEU A 156 -7.77 -18.35 -10.31
CA LEU A 156 -8.26 -17.45 -11.36
C LEU A 156 -7.37 -17.45 -12.61
N GLY A 157 -6.05 -17.61 -12.45
CA GLY A 157 -5.12 -17.74 -13.58
C GLY A 157 -5.36 -19.01 -14.42
N LEU A 158 -5.73 -20.12 -13.77
CA LEU A 158 -6.10 -21.37 -14.46
C LEU A 158 -7.49 -21.25 -15.12
N GLU A 159 -8.48 -20.70 -14.41
CA GLU A 159 -9.83 -20.48 -14.95
C GLU A 159 -9.80 -19.60 -16.22
N HIS A 160 -8.98 -18.54 -16.25
CA HIS A 160 -8.83 -17.70 -17.44
C HIS A 160 -8.14 -18.43 -18.61
N GLU A 161 -7.16 -19.29 -18.37
CA GLU A 161 -6.54 -20.09 -19.44
C GLU A 161 -7.48 -21.19 -19.95
N GLU A 162 -8.30 -21.80 -19.08
CA GLU A 162 -9.35 -22.74 -19.49
C GLU A 162 -10.42 -22.07 -20.35
N GLN A 163 -10.96 -20.93 -19.92
CA GLN A 163 -11.90 -20.12 -20.72
C GLN A 163 -11.29 -19.71 -22.07
N LYS A 164 -10.01 -19.32 -22.10
CA LYS A 164 -9.27 -18.96 -23.31
C LYS A 164 -9.01 -20.14 -24.24
N LEU A 165 -8.89 -21.36 -23.73
CA LEU A 165 -8.82 -22.59 -24.52
C LEU A 165 -10.20 -22.97 -25.09
N GLU A 166 -11.27 -22.86 -24.30
CA GLU A 166 -12.62 -23.13 -24.77
C GLU A 166 -13.10 -22.10 -25.81
N ILE A 167 -12.82 -20.81 -25.63
CA ILE A 167 -13.08 -19.77 -26.64
C ILE A 167 -12.31 -20.04 -27.94
N LYS A 168 -11.07 -20.55 -27.86
CA LYS A 168 -10.32 -20.98 -29.05
C LYS A 168 -10.97 -22.19 -29.72
N ARG A 169 -11.44 -23.17 -28.96
CA ARG A 169 -12.13 -24.36 -29.48
C ARG A 169 -13.40 -23.94 -30.22
N GLN A 170 -14.26 -23.13 -29.59
CA GLN A 170 -15.46 -22.55 -30.20
C GLN A 170 -15.16 -21.73 -31.46
N ALA A 171 -14.07 -20.96 -31.48
CA ALA A 171 -13.65 -20.22 -32.67
C ALA A 171 -13.18 -21.15 -33.81
N SER A 172 -12.52 -22.27 -33.51
CA SER A 172 -12.20 -23.31 -34.50
C SER A 172 -13.44 -24.02 -35.03
N ASP A 173 -14.36 -24.43 -34.15
CA ASP A 173 -15.63 -25.07 -34.52
C ASP A 173 -16.45 -24.16 -35.47
N LEU A 174 -16.58 -22.87 -35.11
CA LEU A 174 -17.26 -21.86 -35.94
C LEU A 174 -16.55 -21.62 -37.27
N SER A 175 -15.21 -21.67 -37.31
CA SER A 175 -14.45 -21.52 -38.55
C SER A 175 -14.63 -22.71 -39.50
N LEU A 176 -14.71 -23.94 -38.96
CA LEU A 176 -14.99 -25.14 -39.75
C LEU A 176 -16.42 -25.11 -40.28
N SER A 177 -17.40 -24.80 -39.44
CA SER A 177 -18.80 -24.68 -39.88
C SER A 177 -19.01 -23.56 -40.90
N LEU A 178 -18.28 -22.43 -40.79
CA LEU A 178 -18.28 -21.39 -41.82
C LEU A 178 -17.75 -21.91 -43.16
N GLN A 179 -16.60 -22.60 -43.16
CA GLN A 179 -16.01 -23.19 -44.36
C GLN A 179 -16.94 -24.25 -45.01
N GLU A 180 -17.65 -25.05 -44.21
CA GLU A 180 -18.70 -25.96 -44.70
C GLU A 180 -19.84 -25.18 -45.36
N ARG A 181 -20.37 -24.11 -44.74
CA ARG A 181 -21.42 -23.28 -45.35
C ARG A 181 -20.96 -22.59 -46.63
N GLU A 182 -19.71 -22.13 -46.70
CA GLU A 182 -19.13 -21.57 -47.93
C GLU A 182 -19.07 -22.62 -49.04
N SER A 183 -18.67 -23.86 -48.73
CA SER A 183 -18.68 -24.97 -49.70
C SER A 183 -20.11 -25.33 -50.17
N GLN A 184 -21.09 -25.32 -49.27
CA GLN A 184 -22.50 -25.55 -49.59
C GLN A 184 -23.05 -24.43 -50.49
N ILE A 185 -22.72 -23.17 -50.21
CA ILE A 185 -23.10 -22.02 -51.05
C ILE A 185 -22.47 -22.15 -52.45
N SER A 186 -21.20 -22.52 -52.55
CA SER A 186 -20.52 -22.75 -53.84
C SER A 186 -21.19 -23.87 -54.65
N ASN A 187 -21.53 -24.98 -54.00
CA ASN A 187 -22.24 -26.11 -54.64
C ASN A 187 -23.65 -25.72 -55.10
N LEU A 188 -24.39 -24.94 -54.28
CA LEU A 188 -25.71 -24.42 -54.65
C LEU A 188 -25.64 -23.40 -55.80
N GLN A 189 -24.59 -22.57 -55.87
CA GLN A 189 -24.36 -21.66 -57.00
C GLN A 189 -24.07 -22.42 -58.29
N ALA A 190 -23.23 -23.47 -58.24
CA ALA A 190 -22.97 -24.35 -59.38
C ALA A 190 -24.25 -25.06 -59.87
N ALA A 191 -25.07 -25.59 -58.94
CA ALA A 191 -26.36 -26.20 -59.26
C ALA A 191 -27.34 -25.17 -59.87
N ARG A 192 -27.36 -23.92 -59.38
CA ARG A 192 -28.20 -22.85 -59.94
C ARG A 192 -27.81 -22.52 -61.38
N LEU A 193 -26.51 -22.39 -61.66
CA LEU A 193 -25.99 -22.16 -63.02
C LEU A 193 -26.30 -23.34 -63.97
N ALA A 194 -26.24 -24.58 -63.49
CA ALA A 194 -26.64 -25.75 -64.28
C ALA A 194 -28.14 -25.72 -64.63
N LEU A 195 -29.00 -25.36 -63.68
CA LEU A 195 -30.44 -25.20 -63.91
C LEU A 195 -30.78 -24.00 -64.80
N GLU A 196 -30.05 -22.88 -64.70
CA GLU A 196 -30.18 -21.72 -65.59
C GLU A 196 -29.84 -22.10 -67.04
N ASN A 197 -28.76 -22.87 -67.26
CA ASN A 197 -28.41 -23.38 -68.58
C ASN A 197 -29.46 -24.38 -69.13
N GLN A 198 -29.97 -25.30 -68.30
CA GLN A 198 -31.04 -26.23 -68.71
C GLN A 198 -32.34 -25.50 -69.06
N LEU A 199 -32.72 -24.47 -68.29
CA LEU A 199 -33.87 -23.63 -68.60
C LEU A 199 -33.68 -22.86 -69.91
N GLN A 200 -32.47 -22.37 -70.18
CA GLN A 200 -32.15 -21.68 -71.43
C GLN A 200 -32.19 -22.64 -72.63
N GLN A 201 -31.66 -23.86 -72.51
CA GLN A 201 -31.72 -24.88 -73.56
C GLN A 201 -33.19 -25.28 -73.86
N ALA A 202 -33.98 -25.58 -72.83
CA ALA A 202 -35.39 -25.93 -72.98
C ALA A 202 -36.24 -24.77 -73.56
N ARG A 203 -35.80 -23.51 -73.40
CA ARG A 203 -36.40 -22.36 -74.09
C ARG A 203 -36.06 -22.34 -75.57
N SER A 204 -34.80 -22.53 -75.97
CA SER A 204 -34.45 -22.61 -77.40
C SER A 204 -35.14 -23.79 -78.10
N GLU A 205 -35.23 -24.96 -77.46
CA GLU A 205 -35.94 -26.12 -78.00
C GLU A 205 -37.46 -25.85 -78.15
N LEU A 206 -38.05 -25.06 -77.25
CA LEU A 206 -39.43 -24.61 -77.38
C LEU A 206 -39.59 -23.53 -78.47
N GLU A 207 -38.67 -22.57 -78.57
CA GLU A 207 -38.67 -21.51 -79.58
C GLU A 207 -38.56 -22.13 -80.99
N ASP A 208 -37.62 -23.05 -81.21
CA ASP A 208 -37.44 -23.81 -82.46
C ASP A 208 -38.71 -24.59 -82.83
N THR A 209 -39.28 -25.38 -81.90
CA THR A 209 -40.50 -26.16 -82.18
C THR A 209 -41.75 -25.29 -82.36
N THR A 210 -41.82 -24.09 -81.76
CA THR A 210 -42.88 -23.13 -82.09
C THR A 210 -42.71 -22.53 -83.48
N ALA A 211 -41.47 -22.28 -83.93
CA ALA A 211 -41.21 -21.81 -85.30
C ALA A 211 -41.59 -22.87 -86.35
N GLU A 212 -41.23 -24.14 -86.13
CA GLU A 212 -41.65 -25.26 -86.99
C GLU A 212 -43.19 -25.36 -87.08
N ALA A 213 -43.88 -25.26 -85.94
CA ALA A 213 -45.35 -25.29 -85.90
C ALA A 213 -45.99 -24.06 -86.57
N GLU A 214 -45.38 -22.88 -86.47
CA GLU A 214 -45.83 -21.69 -87.22
C GLU A 214 -45.64 -21.85 -88.74
N GLU A 215 -44.53 -22.43 -89.19
CA GLU A 215 -44.33 -22.76 -90.61
C GLU A 215 -45.40 -23.74 -91.13
N GLU A 216 -45.65 -24.85 -90.42
CA GLU A 216 -46.73 -25.78 -90.76
C GLU A 216 -48.10 -25.08 -90.84
N ILE A 217 -48.40 -24.19 -89.88
CA ILE A 217 -49.63 -23.40 -89.87
C ILE A 217 -49.71 -22.45 -91.08
N THR A 218 -48.61 -21.86 -91.57
CA THR A 218 -48.64 -21.08 -92.82
C THR A 218 -48.92 -21.94 -94.05
N VAL A 219 -48.32 -23.14 -94.12
CA VAL A 219 -48.55 -24.10 -95.21
C VAL A 219 -50.01 -24.57 -95.22
N LEU A 220 -50.57 -24.92 -94.06
CA LEU A 220 -51.98 -25.31 -93.93
C LEU A 220 -52.95 -24.17 -94.27
N ARG A 221 -52.63 -22.92 -93.91
CA ARG A 221 -53.39 -21.73 -94.36
C ARG A 221 -53.37 -21.57 -95.88
N ALA A 222 -52.20 -21.73 -96.52
CA ALA A 222 -52.08 -21.66 -97.97
C ALA A 222 -52.87 -22.78 -98.69
N HIS A 223 -52.86 -24.00 -98.15
CA HIS A 223 -53.68 -25.11 -98.65
C HIS A 223 -55.18 -24.86 -98.50
N ARG A 224 -55.63 -24.35 -97.35
CA ARG A 224 -57.02 -23.92 -97.13
C ARG A 224 -57.45 -22.88 -98.17
N ASP A 225 -56.62 -21.87 -98.41
CA ASP A 225 -56.97 -20.78 -99.33
C ASP A 225 -57.01 -21.25 -100.80
N GLU A 226 -56.21 -22.24 -101.16
CA GLU A 226 -56.27 -22.91 -102.46
C GLU A 226 -57.49 -23.84 -102.61
N ILE A 227 -57.92 -24.51 -101.53
CA ILE A 227 -59.19 -25.24 -101.50
C ILE A 227 -60.37 -24.28 -101.61
N GLN A 228 -60.31 -23.12 -100.95
CA GLN A 228 -61.35 -22.09 -101.02
C GLN A 228 -61.52 -21.56 -102.44
N ARG A 229 -60.42 -21.20 -103.14
CA ARG A 229 -60.46 -20.82 -104.58
C ARG A 229 -61.15 -21.87 -105.45
N LYS A 230 -60.90 -23.16 -105.20
CA LYS A 230 -61.53 -24.27 -105.92
C LYS A 230 -63.03 -24.37 -105.63
N PHE A 231 -63.46 -24.14 -104.39
CA PHE A 231 -64.89 -24.06 -104.05
C PHE A 231 -65.58 -22.83 -104.64
N ASP A 232 -64.89 -21.69 -104.72
CA ASP A 232 -65.43 -20.48 -105.34
C ASP A 232 -65.60 -20.67 -106.86
N VAL A 233 -64.59 -21.21 -107.56
CA VAL A 233 -64.69 -21.59 -108.99
C VAL A 233 -65.77 -22.65 -109.24
N LEU A 234 -65.97 -23.59 -108.32
CA LEU A 234 -67.06 -24.58 -108.41
C LEU A 234 -68.44 -23.94 -108.19
N ARG A 235 -68.56 -22.92 -107.32
CA ARG A 235 -69.79 -22.16 -107.12
C ARG A 235 -70.15 -21.36 -108.38
N ASP A 236 -69.16 -20.73 -108.99
CA ASP A 236 -69.32 -19.98 -110.24
C ASP A 236 -69.71 -20.89 -111.41
N SER A 237 -69.21 -22.14 -111.46
CA SER A 237 -69.68 -23.11 -112.47
C SER A 237 -71.07 -23.68 -112.15
N CYS A 238 -71.48 -23.76 -110.89
CA CYS A 238 -72.86 -24.09 -110.51
C CYS A 238 -73.85 -22.97 -110.86
N ALA A 239 -73.43 -21.71 -110.89
CA ALA A 239 -74.28 -20.60 -111.34
C ALA A 239 -74.77 -20.83 -112.80
N VAL A 240 -73.88 -21.30 -113.67
CA VAL A 240 -74.19 -21.68 -115.06
C VAL A 240 -75.17 -22.86 -115.15
N ILE A 241 -75.18 -23.75 -114.14
CA ILE A 241 -76.17 -24.83 -114.05
C ILE A 241 -77.54 -24.24 -113.72
N THR A 242 -77.65 -23.32 -112.76
CA THR A 242 -78.91 -22.61 -112.48
C THR A 242 -79.43 -21.82 -113.68
N ASP A 243 -78.57 -21.12 -114.43
CA ASP A 243 -78.95 -20.42 -115.67
C ASP A 243 -79.56 -21.38 -116.72
N LEU A 244 -79.10 -22.63 -116.76
CA LEU A 244 -79.63 -23.68 -117.63
C LEU A 244 -80.90 -24.34 -117.09
N GLU A 245 -81.05 -24.43 -115.76
CA GLU A 245 -82.28 -24.89 -115.10
C GLU A 245 -83.42 -23.88 -115.24
N GLU A 246 -83.14 -22.57 -115.22
CA GLU A 246 -84.12 -21.52 -115.55
C GLU A 246 -84.58 -21.61 -117.02
N GLN A 247 -83.67 -21.86 -117.96
CA GLN A 247 -84.02 -22.11 -119.37
C GLN A 247 -84.86 -23.40 -119.54
N LEU A 248 -84.53 -24.46 -118.81
CA LEU A 248 -85.27 -25.72 -118.85
C LEU A 248 -86.68 -25.59 -118.23
N THR A 249 -86.82 -24.83 -117.15
CA THR A 249 -88.11 -24.60 -116.49
C THR A 249 -89.02 -23.70 -117.31
N ALA A 250 -88.49 -22.70 -118.04
CA ALA A 250 -89.24 -21.94 -119.03
C ALA A 250 -89.83 -22.84 -120.13
N LEU A 251 -88.98 -23.66 -120.77
CA LEU A 251 -89.44 -24.64 -121.79
C LEU A 251 -90.43 -25.67 -121.23
N THR A 252 -90.35 -25.98 -119.93
CA THR A 252 -91.30 -26.87 -119.24
C THR A 252 -92.66 -26.19 -119.02
N GLN A 253 -92.71 -24.87 -118.80
CA GLN A 253 -93.96 -24.12 -118.68
C GLN A 253 -94.71 -24.03 -120.03
N ASP A 254 -94.00 -23.74 -121.13
CA ASP A 254 -94.57 -23.77 -122.49
C ASP A 254 -95.20 -25.13 -122.81
N ASN A 255 -94.49 -26.21 -122.47
CA ASN A 255 -94.96 -27.59 -122.66
C ASN A 255 -96.16 -27.92 -121.75
N ALA A 256 -96.19 -27.43 -120.52
CA ALA A 256 -97.33 -27.59 -119.62
C ALA A 256 -98.59 -26.86 -120.15
N GLU A 257 -98.43 -25.75 -120.86
CA GLU A 257 -99.55 -25.00 -121.45
C GLU A 257 -100.16 -25.70 -122.67
N LEU A 258 -99.33 -26.34 -123.50
CA LEU A 258 -99.77 -27.26 -124.56
C LEU A 258 -100.46 -28.53 -124.00
N ASN A 259 -99.98 -29.06 -122.86
CA ASN A 259 -100.61 -30.21 -122.21
C ASN A 259 -101.96 -29.87 -121.56
N ARG A 260 -102.16 -28.65 -121.04
CA ARG A 260 -103.48 -28.17 -120.58
C ARG A 260 -104.53 -28.17 -121.68
N GLN A 261 -104.14 -27.92 -122.93
CA GLN A 261 -105.04 -27.95 -124.08
C GLN A 261 -105.48 -29.38 -124.44
N ASN A 262 -104.61 -30.39 -124.28
CA ASN A 262 -104.97 -31.80 -124.45
C ASN A 262 -105.80 -32.34 -123.26
N PHE A 263 -105.46 -31.98 -122.03
CA PHE A 263 -106.14 -32.47 -120.82
C PHE A 263 -107.65 -32.16 -120.80
N TYR A 264 -108.07 -31.03 -121.40
CA TYR A 264 -109.48 -30.65 -121.49
C TYR A 264 -110.33 -31.60 -122.38
N LEU A 265 -109.68 -32.41 -123.23
CA LEU A 265 -110.35 -33.42 -124.06
C LEU A 265 -110.38 -34.79 -123.38
N SER A 266 -109.29 -35.20 -122.71
CA SER A 266 -109.26 -36.48 -121.96
C SER A 266 -110.19 -36.48 -120.75
N LYS A 267 -110.37 -35.33 -120.07
CA LYS A 267 -111.20 -35.24 -118.86
C LYS A 267 -112.68 -35.63 -119.05
N GLN A 268 -113.17 -35.76 -120.29
CA GLN A 268 -114.53 -36.23 -120.56
C GLN A 268 -114.68 -37.77 -120.55
N LEU A 269 -113.60 -38.53 -120.31
CA LEU A 269 -113.59 -40.00 -120.48
C LEU A 269 -113.43 -40.81 -119.16
N ASP A 270 -112.78 -40.24 -118.15
CA ASP A 270 -112.27 -41.01 -117.00
C ASP A 270 -113.15 -40.94 -115.72
N GLU A 271 -114.26 -40.20 -115.71
CA GLU A 271 -115.15 -40.05 -114.53
C GLU A 271 -116.04 -41.29 -114.26
N ALA A 272 -115.49 -42.51 -114.37
CA ALA A 272 -116.26 -43.77 -114.39
C ALA A 272 -115.62 -45.01 -113.70
N SER A 273 -114.46 -44.88 -113.02
CA SER A 273 -113.67 -46.04 -112.53
C SER A 273 -113.42 -46.16 -111.02
N ASP A 274 -113.57 -45.08 -110.25
CA ASP A 274 -112.68 -44.86 -109.10
C ASP A 274 -113.02 -45.65 -107.81
N GLU A 275 -114.30 -45.98 -107.57
CA GLU A 275 -114.79 -46.49 -106.26
C GLU A 275 -114.23 -47.85 -105.79
N ARG A 276 -113.31 -48.47 -106.54
CA ARG A 276 -112.72 -49.78 -106.23
C ARG A 276 -111.27 -49.75 -105.78
N GLU A 277 -110.51 -48.68 -106.07
CA GLU A 277 -109.08 -48.62 -105.73
C GLU A 277 -108.83 -48.06 -104.32
N ASP A 278 -109.64 -47.09 -103.88
CA ASP A 278 -109.58 -46.46 -102.54
C ASP A 278 -109.47 -47.46 -101.38
N ARG A 279 -110.21 -48.58 -101.46
CA ARG A 279 -110.25 -49.60 -100.40
C ARG A 279 -108.95 -50.38 -100.25
N LEU A 280 -108.09 -50.41 -101.27
CA LEU A 280 -106.79 -51.05 -101.20
C LEU A 280 -105.74 -50.14 -100.55
N HIS A 281 -105.77 -48.84 -100.88
CA HIS A 281 -104.86 -47.83 -100.32
C HIS A 281 -105.02 -47.67 -98.80
N LEU A 282 -106.26 -47.57 -98.31
CA LEU A 282 -106.57 -47.47 -96.88
C LEU A 282 -105.96 -48.61 -96.02
N GLY A 283 -105.82 -49.81 -96.57
CA GLY A 283 -105.16 -50.92 -95.88
C GLY A 283 -103.64 -50.72 -95.76
N GLN A 284 -103.00 -50.24 -96.82
CA GLN A 284 -101.55 -49.98 -96.85
C GLN A 284 -101.15 -48.80 -95.95
N ASP A 285 -102.00 -47.77 -95.85
CA ASP A 285 -101.80 -46.65 -94.94
C ASP A 285 -101.78 -47.07 -93.47
N VAL A 286 -102.69 -47.95 -93.03
CA VAL A 286 -102.72 -48.47 -91.65
C VAL A 286 -101.43 -49.19 -91.29
N ASP A 287 -100.92 -50.05 -92.17
CA ASP A 287 -99.67 -50.77 -91.93
C ASP A 287 -98.41 -49.91 -92.15
N ARG A 288 -98.50 -48.73 -92.80
CA ARG A 288 -97.44 -47.70 -92.75
C ARG A 288 -97.44 -47.01 -91.39
N LEU A 289 -98.60 -46.50 -90.95
CA LEU A 289 -98.74 -45.79 -89.68
C LEU A 289 -98.31 -46.65 -88.48
N ARG A 290 -98.57 -47.96 -88.49
CA ARG A 290 -98.08 -48.91 -87.47
C ARG A 290 -96.56 -48.97 -87.36
N ARG A 291 -95.84 -48.94 -88.49
CA ARG A 291 -94.38 -48.90 -88.51
C ARG A 291 -93.86 -47.56 -88.02
N GLU A 292 -94.44 -46.45 -88.50
CA GLU A 292 -94.07 -45.12 -88.02
C GLU A 292 -94.28 -44.94 -86.51
N VAL A 293 -95.30 -45.58 -85.91
CA VAL A 293 -95.50 -45.59 -84.45
C VAL A 293 -94.38 -46.37 -83.75
N ALA A 294 -94.05 -47.58 -84.21
CA ALA A 294 -92.96 -48.37 -83.62
C ALA A 294 -91.59 -47.67 -83.73
N ASP A 295 -91.29 -47.02 -84.86
CA ASP A 295 -90.07 -46.23 -85.05
C ASP A 295 -90.04 -45.03 -84.11
N ARG A 296 -91.16 -44.29 -83.98
CA ARG A 296 -91.30 -43.17 -83.03
C ARG A 296 -91.17 -43.64 -81.57
N GLU A 297 -91.72 -44.79 -81.20
CA GLU A 297 -91.57 -45.37 -79.86
C GLU A 297 -90.11 -45.77 -79.57
N MET A 298 -89.41 -46.37 -80.53
CA MET A 298 -87.98 -46.67 -80.41
C MET A 298 -87.14 -45.40 -80.25
N HIS A 299 -87.39 -44.37 -81.08
CA HIS A 299 -86.71 -43.08 -80.96
C HIS A 299 -86.98 -42.39 -79.61
N LEU A 300 -88.23 -42.40 -79.13
CA LEU A 300 -88.59 -41.87 -77.82
C LEU A 300 -87.92 -42.66 -76.68
N ASN A 301 -87.75 -43.97 -76.81
CA ASN A 301 -87.06 -44.77 -75.80
C ASN A 301 -85.55 -44.48 -75.77
N ASN A 302 -84.91 -44.34 -76.93
CA ASN A 302 -83.52 -43.91 -77.07
C ASN A 302 -83.30 -42.49 -76.50
N GLN A 303 -84.18 -41.53 -76.83
CA GLN A 303 -84.15 -40.19 -76.25
C GLN A 303 -84.32 -40.19 -74.72
N LYS A 304 -85.20 -41.02 -74.15
CA LYS A 304 -85.33 -41.18 -72.70
C LYS A 304 -84.05 -41.71 -72.07
N GLN A 305 -83.41 -42.71 -72.68
CA GLN A 305 -82.14 -43.26 -72.20
C GLN A 305 -81.03 -42.20 -72.22
N ASN A 306 -80.88 -41.46 -73.32
CA ASN A 306 -79.89 -40.39 -73.44
C ASN A 306 -80.14 -39.26 -72.42
N LEU A 307 -81.40 -38.91 -72.15
CA LEU A 307 -81.78 -37.92 -71.14
C LEU A 307 -81.50 -38.39 -69.71
N VAL A 308 -81.59 -39.69 -69.42
CA VAL A 308 -81.17 -40.28 -68.12
C VAL A 308 -79.65 -40.25 -67.98
N THR A 309 -78.91 -40.67 -69.01
CA THR A 309 -77.44 -40.60 -69.03
C THR A 309 -76.95 -39.17 -68.84
N LEU A 310 -77.51 -38.21 -69.59
CA LEU A 310 -77.15 -36.79 -69.52
C LEU A 310 -77.40 -36.22 -68.11
N LYS A 311 -78.54 -36.54 -67.48
CA LYS A 311 -78.82 -36.13 -66.10
C LYS A 311 -77.77 -36.66 -65.12
N THR A 312 -77.39 -37.93 -65.25
CA THR A 312 -76.37 -38.55 -64.38
C THR A 312 -75.00 -37.87 -64.56
N THR A 313 -74.64 -37.49 -65.80
CA THR A 313 -73.42 -36.72 -66.03
C THR A 313 -73.51 -35.28 -65.53
N CYS A 314 -74.69 -34.64 -65.59
CA CYS A 314 -74.88 -33.30 -65.02
C CYS A 314 -74.74 -33.32 -63.49
N THR A 315 -75.38 -34.25 -62.78
CA THR A 315 -75.27 -34.33 -61.31
C THR A 315 -73.83 -34.63 -60.87
N MET A 316 -73.12 -35.51 -61.60
CA MET A 316 -71.71 -35.79 -61.33
C MET A 316 -70.80 -34.57 -61.58
N LEU A 317 -71.11 -33.72 -62.56
CA LEU A 317 -70.39 -32.46 -62.79
C LEU A 317 -70.75 -31.39 -61.75
N GLU A 318 -71.99 -31.33 -61.28
CA GLU A 318 -72.43 -30.47 -60.17
C GLU A 318 -71.71 -30.86 -58.87
N GLU A 319 -71.60 -32.16 -58.57
CA GLU A 319 -70.81 -32.69 -57.44
C GLU A 319 -69.32 -32.32 -57.56
N GLN A 320 -68.70 -32.52 -58.73
CA GLN A 320 -67.29 -32.15 -58.98
C GLN A 320 -67.03 -30.64 -58.88
N VAL A 321 -67.98 -29.79 -59.27
CA VAL A 321 -67.86 -28.32 -59.09
C VAL A 321 -67.90 -27.97 -57.61
N LEU A 322 -68.79 -28.57 -56.81
CA LEU A 322 -68.85 -28.35 -55.37
C LEU A 322 -67.56 -28.81 -54.66
N GLU A 323 -67.00 -29.96 -55.06
CA GLU A 323 -65.69 -30.41 -54.55
C GLU A 323 -64.58 -29.39 -54.86
N LEU A 324 -64.53 -28.86 -56.08
CA LEU A 324 -63.55 -27.82 -56.47
C LEU A 324 -63.76 -26.49 -55.74
N GLU A 325 -65.01 -26.08 -55.50
CA GLU A 325 -65.33 -24.88 -54.71
C GLU A 325 -64.85 -25.02 -53.25
N THR A 326 -65.10 -26.17 -52.61
CA THR A 326 -64.61 -26.41 -51.24
C THR A 326 -63.08 -26.47 -51.14
N LEU A 327 -62.41 -27.09 -52.13
CA LEU A 327 -60.95 -27.11 -52.20
C LEU A 327 -60.37 -25.69 -52.40
N ASN A 328 -61.04 -24.85 -53.20
CA ASN A 328 -60.65 -23.46 -53.41
C ASN A 328 -60.79 -22.63 -52.12
N ASP A 329 -61.87 -22.80 -51.36
CA ASP A 329 -62.04 -22.14 -50.05
C ASP A 329 -60.99 -22.59 -49.03
N GLU A 330 -60.62 -23.88 -49.00
CA GLU A 330 -59.49 -24.36 -48.20
C GLU A 330 -58.15 -23.73 -48.60
N LEU A 331 -57.90 -23.53 -49.90
CA LEU A 331 -56.68 -22.91 -50.40
C LEU A 331 -56.63 -21.42 -50.05
N LEU A 332 -57.75 -20.70 -50.16
CA LEU A 332 -57.86 -19.29 -49.76
C LEU A 332 -57.68 -19.11 -48.24
N GLU A 333 -58.18 -20.03 -47.41
CA GLU A 333 -57.96 -19.96 -45.97
C GLU A 333 -56.51 -20.33 -45.58
N LYS A 334 -55.89 -21.27 -46.29
CA LYS A 334 -54.44 -21.53 -46.17
C LYS A 334 -53.61 -20.31 -46.58
N GLU A 335 -53.97 -19.61 -47.66
CA GLU A 335 -53.31 -18.36 -48.08
C GLU A 335 -53.38 -17.30 -46.98
N ARG A 336 -54.56 -17.04 -46.40
CA ARG A 336 -54.72 -16.12 -45.25
C ARG A 336 -53.85 -16.51 -44.05
N GLN A 337 -53.74 -17.79 -43.74
CA GLN A 337 -52.88 -18.29 -42.65
C GLN A 337 -51.40 -18.04 -42.96
N TRP A 338 -50.94 -18.27 -44.20
CA TRP A 338 -49.59 -17.92 -44.63
C TRP A 338 -49.33 -16.41 -44.60
N GLU A 339 -50.30 -15.57 -44.96
CA GLU A 339 -50.18 -14.11 -44.89
C GLU A 339 -50.10 -13.61 -43.44
N ALA A 340 -50.94 -14.14 -42.55
CA ALA A 340 -50.89 -13.83 -41.12
C ALA A 340 -49.54 -14.24 -40.50
N TRP A 341 -49.04 -15.44 -40.82
CA TRP A 341 -47.73 -15.90 -40.34
C TRP A 341 -46.58 -15.04 -40.90
N ARG A 342 -46.62 -14.71 -42.19
CA ARG A 342 -45.66 -13.79 -42.85
C ARG A 342 -45.65 -12.42 -42.17
N SER A 343 -46.80 -11.89 -41.78
CA SER A 343 -46.90 -10.63 -41.02
C SER A 343 -46.26 -10.77 -39.63
N THR A 344 -46.48 -11.87 -38.90
CA THR A 344 -45.87 -12.07 -37.58
C THR A 344 -44.34 -12.20 -37.66
N LEU A 345 -43.81 -12.92 -38.66
CA LEU A 345 -42.37 -13.05 -38.88
C LEU A 345 -41.72 -11.71 -39.26
N GLU A 346 -42.38 -10.88 -40.05
CA GLU A 346 -41.88 -9.55 -40.41
C GLU A 346 -41.89 -8.61 -39.20
N ASP A 347 -42.89 -8.68 -38.31
CA ASP A 347 -42.89 -7.95 -37.03
C ASP A 347 -41.79 -8.42 -36.07
N GLU A 348 -41.54 -9.73 -35.98
CA GLU A 348 -40.44 -10.30 -35.18
C GLU A 348 -39.06 -9.90 -35.73
N LYS A 349 -38.87 -9.95 -37.05
CA LYS A 349 -37.69 -9.41 -37.74
C LYS A 349 -37.50 -7.93 -37.44
N ASN A 350 -38.53 -7.12 -37.59
CA ASN A 350 -38.50 -5.70 -37.25
C ASN A 350 -38.15 -5.45 -35.77
N GLN A 351 -38.63 -6.30 -34.86
CA GLN A 351 -38.28 -6.23 -33.44
C GLN A 351 -36.82 -6.64 -33.18
N ALA A 352 -36.31 -7.67 -33.85
CA ALA A 352 -34.90 -8.08 -33.79
C ALA A 352 -33.98 -6.98 -34.33
N GLU A 353 -34.28 -6.39 -35.50
CA GLU A 353 -33.51 -5.27 -36.07
C GLU A 353 -33.49 -4.03 -35.17
N ARG A 354 -34.55 -3.78 -34.39
CA ARG A 354 -34.57 -2.71 -33.37
C ARG A 354 -33.61 -3.06 -32.22
N ARG A 355 -33.70 -4.27 -31.66
CA ARG A 355 -32.78 -4.77 -30.62
C ARG A 355 -31.31 -4.68 -31.07
N THR A 356 -30.99 -5.13 -32.28
CA THR A 356 -29.62 -5.06 -32.83
C THR A 356 -29.10 -3.63 -32.93
N ARG A 357 -29.94 -2.68 -33.38
CA ARG A 357 -29.57 -1.25 -33.43
C ARG A 357 -29.34 -0.65 -32.04
N ASP A 358 -30.12 -1.03 -31.03
CA ASP A 358 -29.93 -0.54 -29.67
C ASP A 358 -28.72 -1.18 -28.97
N ILE A 359 -28.45 -2.46 -29.21
CA ILE A 359 -27.20 -3.12 -28.78
C ILE A 359 -25.98 -2.46 -29.44
N GLN A 360 -26.05 -2.13 -30.75
CA GLN A 360 -24.98 -1.43 -31.45
C GLN A 360 -24.71 -0.03 -30.84
N ARG A 361 -25.77 0.73 -30.51
CA ARG A 361 -25.64 2.04 -29.84
C ARG A 361 -24.96 1.92 -28.47
N LEU A 362 -25.30 0.90 -27.68
CA LEU A 362 -24.66 0.62 -26.39
C LEU A 362 -23.19 0.23 -26.58
N LEU A 363 -22.88 -0.64 -27.54
CA LEU A 363 -21.52 -1.04 -27.89
C LEU A 363 -20.65 0.15 -28.33
N ASP A 364 -21.16 1.04 -29.17
CA ASP A 364 -20.42 2.22 -29.62
C ASP A 364 -20.26 3.28 -28.53
N THR A 365 -21.24 3.40 -27.62
CA THR A 365 -21.11 4.20 -26.40
C THR A 365 -19.98 3.65 -25.51
N GLU A 366 -19.93 2.33 -25.34
CA GLU A 366 -18.91 1.69 -24.50
C GLU A 366 -17.51 1.72 -25.13
N LYS A 367 -17.39 1.64 -26.46
CA LYS A 367 -16.13 1.95 -27.16
C LYS A 367 -15.63 3.36 -26.82
N GLN A 368 -16.50 4.37 -26.82
CA GLN A 368 -16.12 5.74 -26.42
C GLN A 368 -15.73 5.82 -24.94
N ASN A 369 -16.44 5.13 -24.04
CA ASN A 369 -16.08 5.08 -22.62
C ASN A 369 -14.70 4.45 -22.40
N ARG A 370 -14.42 3.34 -23.09
CA ARG A 370 -13.14 2.63 -23.05
C ARG A 370 -12.01 3.51 -23.57
N LEU A 371 -12.18 4.16 -24.74
CA LEU A 371 -11.21 5.12 -25.29
C LEU A 371 -10.91 6.29 -24.33
N ARG A 372 -11.94 6.88 -23.70
CA ARG A 372 -11.76 7.91 -22.67
C ARG A 372 -11.00 7.39 -21.43
N SER A 373 -11.12 6.11 -21.11
CA SER A 373 -10.41 5.50 -19.98
C SER A 373 -8.98 5.10 -20.33
N GLU A 374 -8.74 4.61 -21.55
CA GLU A 374 -7.42 4.39 -22.13
C GLU A 374 -6.63 5.72 -22.19
N GLN A 375 -7.28 6.82 -22.60
CA GLN A 375 -6.70 8.17 -22.57
C GLN A 375 -6.33 8.61 -21.15
N ARG A 376 -7.25 8.57 -20.17
CA ARG A 376 -6.93 8.93 -18.78
C ARG A 376 -5.80 8.06 -18.21
N SER A 377 -5.74 6.78 -18.60
CA SER A 377 -4.69 5.87 -18.17
C SER A 377 -3.33 6.20 -18.81
N SER A 378 -3.29 6.69 -20.05
CA SER A 378 -2.04 7.10 -20.70
C SER A 378 -1.56 8.47 -20.19
N GLU A 379 -2.47 9.42 -19.99
CA GLU A 379 -2.22 10.71 -19.31
C GLU A 379 -1.67 10.49 -17.89
N SER A 380 -2.31 9.63 -17.09
CA SER A 380 -1.85 9.28 -15.74
C SER A 380 -0.49 8.56 -15.76
N ARG A 381 -0.21 7.73 -16.78
CA ARG A 381 1.11 7.08 -16.91
C ARG A 381 2.19 8.10 -17.25
N LEU A 382 1.93 9.01 -18.18
CA LEU A 382 2.87 10.09 -18.54
C LEU A 382 3.17 11.01 -17.35
N ALA A 383 2.18 11.33 -16.53
CA ALA A 383 2.38 12.10 -15.30
C ALA A 383 3.29 11.37 -14.29
N VAL A 384 3.12 10.05 -14.12
CA VAL A 384 4.02 9.22 -13.28
C VAL A 384 5.42 9.12 -13.89
N GLU A 385 5.54 8.90 -15.21
CA GLU A 385 6.82 8.90 -15.91
C GLU A 385 7.56 10.23 -15.82
N GLN A 386 6.85 11.37 -15.74
CA GLN A 386 7.43 12.69 -15.50
C GLN A 386 7.89 12.83 -14.04
N ALA A 387 7.04 12.52 -13.05
CA ALA A 387 7.41 12.59 -11.63
C ALA A 387 8.62 11.70 -11.29
N VAL A 388 8.74 10.51 -11.92
CA VAL A 388 9.92 9.64 -11.80
C VAL A 388 11.18 10.31 -12.37
N LYS A 389 11.09 11.03 -13.50
CA LYS A 389 12.24 11.78 -14.06
C LYS A 389 12.64 12.96 -13.17
N GLU A 390 11.67 13.66 -12.59
CA GLU A 390 11.89 14.79 -11.68
C GLU A 390 12.57 14.32 -10.38
N HIS A 391 12.06 13.26 -9.74
CA HIS A 391 12.72 12.65 -8.57
C HIS A 391 14.10 12.05 -8.90
N GLN A 392 14.29 11.48 -10.10
CA GLN A 392 15.61 10.99 -10.51
C GLN A 392 16.63 12.14 -10.66
N ALA A 393 16.20 13.30 -11.18
CA ALA A 393 17.03 14.50 -11.25
C ALA A 393 17.32 15.09 -9.85
N GLU A 394 16.33 15.11 -8.96
CA GLU A 394 16.46 15.51 -7.56
C GLU A 394 17.47 14.61 -6.81
N ILE A 395 17.38 13.28 -6.97
CA ILE A 395 18.33 12.33 -6.39
C ILE A 395 19.76 12.59 -6.89
N VAL A 396 19.95 12.86 -8.18
CA VAL A 396 21.28 13.19 -8.73
C VAL A 396 21.80 14.53 -8.18
N ALA A 397 20.94 15.54 -8.04
CA ALA A 397 21.31 16.82 -7.44
C ALA A 397 21.70 16.68 -5.96
N LEU A 398 20.96 15.89 -5.18
CA LEU A 398 21.26 15.59 -3.78
C LEU A 398 22.55 14.77 -3.62
N GLN A 399 22.80 13.80 -4.51
CA GLN A 399 24.05 13.04 -4.53
C GLN A 399 25.27 13.94 -4.83
N GLN A 400 25.13 14.88 -5.76
CA GLN A 400 26.18 15.85 -6.06
C GLN A 400 26.40 16.83 -4.89
N ALA A 401 25.33 17.36 -4.28
CA ALA A 401 25.44 18.23 -3.11
C ALA A 401 26.08 17.51 -1.90
N LEU A 402 25.76 16.24 -1.68
CA LEU A 402 26.39 15.40 -0.64
C LEU A 402 27.89 15.20 -0.90
N LYS A 403 28.27 14.97 -2.17
CA LYS A 403 29.67 14.85 -2.59
C LYS A 403 30.43 16.15 -2.38
N ASP A 404 29.83 17.29 -2.72
CA ASP A 404 30.45 18.60 -2.53
C ASP A 404 30.59 18.96 -1.04
N GLN A 405 29.60 18.64 -0.20
CA GLN A 405 29.75 18.75 1.26
C GLN A 405 30.83 17.82 1.82
N LYS A 406 31.00 16.60 1.27
CA LYS A 406 32.09 15.69 1.68
C LYS A 406 33.47 16.30 1.38
N ILE A 407 33.66 16.89 0.20
CA ILE A 407 34.90 17.59 -0.17
C ILE A 407 35.13 18.83 0.71
N GLN A 408 34.07 19.55 1.07
CA GLN A 408 34.16 20.65 2.05
C GLN A 408 34.57 20.15 3.44
N ALA A 409 34.00 19.05 3.93
CA ALA A 409 34.37 18.46 5.21
C ALA A 409 35.83 17.93 5.21
N GLU A 410 36.29 17.33 4.12
CA GLU A 410 37.67 16.89 3.94
C GLU A 410 38.64 18.08 3.97
N SER A 411 38.39 19.12 3.18
CA SER A 411 39.24 20.34 3.19
C SER A 411 39.21 21.10 4.52
N LEU A 412 38.08 21.13 5.22
CA LEU A 412 38.02 21.67 6.60
C LEU A 412 38.88 20.84 7.56
N THR A 413 38.85 19.51 7.45
CA THR A 413 39.70 18.60 8.23
C THR A 413 41.18 18.85 7.95
N ASP A 414 41.57 19.07 6.69
CA ASP A 414 42.95 19.45 6.35
C ASP A 414 43.35 20.81 6.95
N THR A 415 42.46 21.81 6.93
CA THR A 415 42.76 23.09 7.60
C THR A 415 42.86 22.98 9.12
N MET A 416 42.09 22.07 9.74
CA MET A 416 42.19 21.76 11.16
C MET A 416 43.54 21.10 11.47
N ASN A 417 43.92 20.06 10.73
CA ASN A 417 45.22 19.38 10.85
C ASN A 417 46.39 20.38 10.71
N ASP A 418 46.29 21.35 9.80
CA ASP A 418 47.32 22.39 9.62
C ASP A 418 47.31 23.47 10.71
N LEU A 419 46.17 23.72 11.36
CA LEU A 419 46.10 24.57 12.55
C LEU A 419 46.66 23.85 13.79
N GLU A 420 46.41 22.55 13.95
CA GLU A 420 47.01 21.72 15.01
C GLU A 420 48.54 21.66 14.89
N LYS A 421 49.09 21.44 13.69
CA LYS A 421 50.54 21.53 13.44
C LYS A 421 51.10 22.90 13.83
N LYS A 422 50.40 23.99 13.48
CA LYS A 422 50.80 25.36 13.86
C LYS A 422 50.71 25.58 15.37
N HIS A 423 49.70 25.03 16.03
CA HIS A 423 49.55 25.11 17.48
C HIS A 423 50.71 24.41 18.19
N ALA A 424 51.01 23.15 17.84
CA ALA A 424 52.14 22.40 18.40
C ALA A 424 53.49 23.08 18.16
N MET A 425 53.71 23.69 16.98
CA MET A 425 54.91 24.50 16.73
C MET A 425 54.96 25.77 17.60
N LEU A 426 53.83 26.43 17.86
CA LEU A 426 53.75 27.58 18.76
C LEU A 426 53.96 27.18 20.22
N GLU A 427 53.47 26.02 20.66
CA GLU A 427 53.73 25.46 21.99
C GLU A 427 55.21 25.11 22.18
N MET A 428 55.83 24.44 21.20
CA MET A 428 57.29 24.17 21.20
C MET A 428 58.10 25.47 21.26
N ASN A 429 57.71 26.50 20.51
CA ASN A 429 58.36 27.81 20.55
C ASN A 429 58.15 28.53 21.89
N ALA A 430 56.95 28.45 22.49
CA ALA A 430 56.67 29.02 23.80
C ALA A 430 57.48 28.34 24.91
N HIS A 431 57.58 27.01 24.90
CA HIS A 431 58.44 26.26 25.82
C HIS A 431 59.93 26.60 25.63
N SER A 432 60.40 26.72 24.39
CA SER A 432 61.79 27.13 24.08
C SER A 432 62.10 28.54 24.60
N LEU A 433 61.20 29.50 24.36
CA LEU A 433 61.32 30.87 24.88
C LEU A 433 61.25 30.92 26.42
N GLN A 434 60.42 30.07 27.04
CA GLN A 434 60.36 29.97 28.50
C GLN A 434 61.65 29.38 29.08
N GLN A 435 62.22 28.34 28.46
CA GLN A 435 63.50 27.77 28.87
C GLN A 435 64.64 28.80 28.72
N GLN A 436 64.63 29.61 27.66
CA GLN A 436 65.58 30.73 27.51
C GLN A 436 65.39 31.79 28.60
N LEU A 437 64.14 32.16 28.92
CA LEU A 437 63.82 33.10 29.98
C LEU A 437 64.23 32.59 31.38
N GLU A 438 64.16 31.28 31.60
CA GLU A 438 64.65 30.62 32.82
C GLU A 438 66.20 30.61 32.86
N GLY A 439 66.87 30.30 31.75
CA GLY A 439 68.33 30.43 31.65
C GLY A 439 68.85 31.86 31.88
N GLU A 440 68.15 32.88 31.39
CA GLU A 440 68.45 34.29 31.65
C GLU A 440 68.17 34.71 33.11
N ARG A 441 67.14 34.14 33.76
CA ARG A 441 66.93 34.31 35.21
C ARG A 441 68.09 33.72 36.02
N ASP A 442 68.54 32.51 35.67
CA ASP A 442 69.67 31.86 36.32
C ASP A 442 71.01 32.58 36.06
N LEU A 443 71.18 33.16 34.87
CA LEU A 443 72.34 34.01 34.56
C LEU A 443 72.31 35.31 35.37
N LYS A 444 71.16 35.99 35.42
CA LYS A 444 70.95 37.18 36.25
C LYS A 444 71.20 36.88 37.73
N GLN A 445 70.72 35.75 38.24
CA GLN A 445 70.92 35.35 39.64
C GLN A 445 72.43 35.18 39.95
N ARG A 446 73.16 34.46 39.11
CA ARG A 446 74.63 34.33 39.23
C ARG A 446 75.36 35.69 39.13
N LEU A 447 74.89 36.60 38.27
CA LEU A 447 75.47 37.95 38.16
C LEU A 447 75.19 38.80 39.41
N LEU A 448 74.05 38.63 40.08
CA LEU A 448 73.77 39.27 41.38
C LEU A 448 74.66 38.70 42.49
N GLU A 449 74.89 37.38 42.50
CA GLU A 449 75.81 36.73 43.45
C GLU A 449 77.27 37.16 43.25
N GLU A 450 77.74 37.30 42.00
CA GLU A 450 79.07 37.87 41.71
C GLU A 450 79.14 39.37 42.04
N GLN A 451 78.05 40.13 41.82
CA GLN A 451 77.97 41.52 42.25
C GLN A 451 78.07 41.64 43.78
N GLU A 452 77.42 40.76 44.54
CA GLU A 452 77.51 40.72 46.01
C GLU A 452 78.93 40.35 46.47
N LYS A 453 79.58 39.35 45.85
CA LYS A 453 80.99 39.01 46.15
C LYS A 453 81.93 40.20 45.89
N LEU A 454 81.78 40.88 44.75
CA LEU A 454 82.59 42.05 44.41
C LEU A 454 82.28 43.25 45.33
N GLN A 455 81.04 43.42 45.77
CA GLN A 455 80.67 44.43 46.76
C GLN A 455 81.33 44.14 48.12
N LEU A 456 81.25 42.90 48.61
CA LEU A 456 81.91 42.47 49.85
C LEU A 456 83.44 42.63 49.77
N GLN A 457 84.06 42.27 48.64
CA GLN A 457 85.49 42.50 48.39
C GLN A 457 85.83 44.00 48.37
N THR A 458 84.98 44.83 47.76
CA THR A 458 85.13 46.29 47.71
C THR A 458 85.02 46.91 49.11
N ASP A 459 84.08 46.47 49.94
CA ASP A 459 83.90 47.00 51.30
C ASP A 459 84.99 46.49 52.26
N ALA A 460 85.52 45.27 52.05
CA ALA A 460 86.74 44.81 52.70
C ALA A 460 87.97 45.66 52.29
N GLN A 461 88.09 46.03 51.00
CA GLN A 461 89.13 46.94 50.53
C GLN A 461 88.98 48.35 51.08
N LYS A 462 87.77 48.93 51.13
CA LYS A 462 87.50 50.21 51.82
C LYS A 462 87.93 50.15 53.28
N THR A 463 87.63 49.06 53.98
CA THR A 463 88.03 48.84 55.37
C THR A 463 89.56 48.76 55.52
N HIS A 464 90.25 48.11 54.59
CA HIS A 464 91.71 48.03 54.56
C HIS A 464 92.36 49.40 54.26
N ILE A 465 91.82 50.14 53.28
CA ILE A 465 92.25 51.50 52.95
C ILE A 465 92.04 52.43 54.14
N PHE A 466 90.87 52.37 54.81
CA PHE A 466 90.59 53.18 56.00
C PHE A 466 91.61 52.93 57.11
N ARG A 467 91.94 51.67 57.41
CA ARG A 467 93.00 51.32 58.38
C ARG A 467 94.38 51.83 57.96
N LEU A 468 94.72 51.73 56.67
CA LEU A 468 95.99 52.26 56.16
C LEU A 468 96.05 53.80 56.24
N THR A 469 94.96 54.50 55.89
CA THR A 469 94.87 55.96 55.98
C THR A 469 94.93 56.43 57.43
N GLN A 470 94.27 55.72 58.35
CA GLN A 470 94.36 56.03 59.78
C GLN A 470 95.78 55.80 60.31
N GLY A 471 96.40 54.64 60.04
CA GLY A 471 97.80 54.39 60.42
C GLY A 471 98.81 55.34 59.77
N LEU A 472 98.50 55.88 58.58
CA LEU A 472 99.27 56.97 57.95
C LEU A 472 99.08 58.30 58.69
N GLN A 473 97.88 58.62 59.16
CA GLN A 473 97.63 59.80 59.98
C GLN A 473 98.32 59.68 61.34
N ASP A 474 98.18 58.54 62.03
CA ASP A 474 98.85 58.26 63.31
C ASP A 474 100.38 58.42 63.18
N ALA A 475 100.96 57.93 62.06
CA ALA A 475 102.38 58.08 61.75
C ALA A 475 102.80 59.50 61.34
N LEU A 476 101.90 60.29 60.72
CA LEU A 476 102.13 61.70 60.42
C LEU A 476 102.10 62.55 61.69
N ASP A 477 101.11 62.33 62.56
CA ASP A 477 100.98 62.99 63.85
C ASP A 477 102.20 62.69 64.74
N GLN A 478 102.67 61.43 64.74
CA GLN A 478 103.90 61.04 65.44
C GLN A 478 105.16 61.62 64.79
N ALA A 479 105.20 61.80 63.45
CA ALA A 479 106.28 62.48 62.77
C ALA A 479 106.29 64.00 63.02
N ASP A 480 105.13 64.63 63.23
CA ASP A 480 105.03 66.03 63.66
C ASP A 480 105.41 66.21 65.13
N LEU A 481 105.06 65.25 66.01
CA LEU A 481 105.58 65.20 67.38
C LEU A 481 107.11 65.14 67.39
N LEU A 482 107.71 64.22 66.60
CA LEU A 482 109.16 64.12 66.43
C LEU A 482 109.78 65.38 65.80
N LYS A 483 109.05 66.13 64.96
CA LYS A 483 109.52 67.46 64.50
C LYS A 483 109.55 68.47 65.63
N THR A 484 108.55 68.50 66.51
CA THR A 484 108.54 69.41 67.67
C THR A 484 109.68 69.10 68.64
N GLU A 485 109.91 67.82 68.96
CA GLU A 485 111.07 67.38 69.73
C GLU A 485 112.39 67.76 69.04
N ARG A 486 112.48 67.61 67.71
CA ARG A 486 113.67 68.02 66.95
C ARG A 486 113.89 69.53 67.01
N THR A 487 112.86 70.36 66.92
CA THR A 487 113.00 71.83 67.02
C THR A 487 113.37 72.28 68.43
N ASP A 488 112.87 71.60 69.47
CA ASP A 488 113.26 71.86 70.86
C ASP A 488 114.71 71.45 71.13
N LEU A 489 115.18 70.34 70.53
CA LEU A 489 116.58 69.93 70.57
C LEU A 489 117.49 70.83 69.73
N GLU A 490 117.03 71.32 68.57
CA GLU A 490 117.73 72.34 67.78
C GLU A 490 117.90 73.64 68.59
N TYR A 491 116.86 74.08 69.30
CA TYR A 491 116.91 75.25 70.19
C TYR A 491 117.82 75.03 71.41
N GLN A 492 117.84 73.84 72.00
CA GLN A 492 118.78 73.49 73.07
C GLN A 492 120.24 73.47 72.58
N LEU A 493 120.48 72.88 71.41
CA LEU A 493 121.81 72.86 70.78
C LEU A 493 122.29 74.25 70.38
N GLU A 494 121.42 75.11 69.85
CA GLU A 494 121.77 76.50 69.53
C GLU A 494 122.13 77.29 70.80
N ASN A 495 121.41 77.11 71.92
CA ASN A 495 121.77 77.70 73.21
C ASN A 495 123.13 77.19 73.73
N VAL A 496 123.37 75.88 73.69
CA VAL A 496 124.66 75.28 74.10
C VAL A 496 125.80 75.77 73.19
N GLN A 497 125.56 75.88 71.89
CA GLN A 497 126.53 76.41 70.92
C GLN A 497 126.80 77.90 71.15
N LEU A 498 125.79 78.71 71.50
CA LEU A 498 125.98 80.11 71.89
C LEU A 498 126.88 80.22 73.13
N HIS A 499 126.66 79.36 74.13
CA HIS A 499 127.45 79.32 75.35
C HIS A 499 128.90 78.85 75.10
N LEU A 500 129.11 77.81 74.27
CA LEU A 500 130.46 77.40 73.87
C LEU A 500 131.15 78.45 73.00
N GLN A 501 130.44 79.12 72.10
CA GLN A 501 130.97 80.21 71.28
C GLN A 501 131.44 81.37 72.17
N ALA A 502 130.71 81.71 73.23
CA ALA A 502 131.11 82.71 74.21
C ALA A 502 132.41 82.30 74.93
N VAL A 503 132.47 81.09 75.50
CA VAL A 503 133.64 80.56 76.22
C VAL A 503 134.86 80.46 75.29
N TYR A 504 134.68 79.89 74.09
CA TYR A 504 135.74 79.76 73.09
C TYR A 504 136.24 81.12 72.57
N SER A 505 135.38 82.13 72.47
CA SER A 505 135.82 83.49 72.12
C SER A 505 136.76 84.08 73.19
N HIS A 506 136.47 83.81 74.46
CA HIS A 506 137.28 84.25 75.60
C HIS A 506 138.62 83.51 75.71
N GLU A 507 138.64 82.19 75.49
CA GLU A 507 139.91 81.42 75.43
C GLU A 507 140.73 81.73 74.17
N LYS A 508 140.09 81.92 73.02
CA LYS A 508 140.77 82.24 71.77
C LYS A 508 141.61 83.52 71.88
N VAL A 509 141.03 84.59 72.41
CA VAL A 509 141.74 85.88 72.62
C VAL A 509 142.95 85.70 73.56
N LYS A 510 142.83 84.83 74.56
CA LYS A 510 143.91 84.48 75.50
C LYS A 510 145.03 83.65 74.83
N MET A 511 144.67 82.73 73.94
CA MET A 511 145.61 81.87 73.21
C MET A 511 146.33 82.60 72.08
N GLU A 512 145.65 83.46 71.30
CA GLU A 512 146.27 84.22 70.20
C GLU A 512 147.36 85.20 70.72
N GLY A 513 147.21 85.74 71.92
CA GLY A 513 148.25 86.51 72.62
C GLY A 513 149.49 85.71 73.03
N THR A 514 149.37 84.38 73.15
CA THR A 514 150.50 83.47 73.45
C THR A 514 151.18 83.01 72.16
N ILE A 515 150.37 82.60 71.17
CA ILE A 515 150.85 82.10 69.86
C ILE A 515 151.70 83.15 69.13
N THR A 516 151.28 84.42 69.11
CA THR A 516 151.98 85.49 68.37
C THR A 516 153.36 85.86 68.92
N GLN A 517 153.74 85.41 70.12
CA GLN A 517 155.13 85.46 70.58
C GLN A 517 155.95 84.26 70.07
N GLN A 518 155.37 83.06 70.01
CA GLN A 518 156.09 81.83 69.64
C GLN A 518 156.22 81.61 68.12
N THR A 519 155.24 82.04 67.30
CA THR A 519 155.32 81.93 65.83
C THR A 519 156.58 82.61 65.26
N LYS A 520 156.99 83.74 65.85
CA LYS A 520 158.21 84.49 65.47
C LYS A 520 159.52 83.70 65.60
N LEU A 521 159.52 82.59 66.34
CA LEU A 521 160.70 81.74 66.55
C LEU A 521 160.73 80.55 65.58
N ILE A 522 159.57 80.08 65.12
CA ILE A 522 159.44 78.80 64.41
C ILE A 522 159.39 78.97 62.89
N ASP A 523 158.84 80.07 62.36
CA ASP A 523 158.88 80.38 60.91
C ASP A 523 160.31 80.62 60.37
N PHE A 524 161.32 80.66 61.25
CA PHE A 524 162.74 80.68 60.90
C PHE A 524 163.31 79.29 60.51
N LEU A 525 162.65 78.18 60.89
CA LEU A 525 163.18 76.82 60.76
C LEU A 525 162.28 75.89 59.93
N GLN A 526 161.98 76.34 58.71
CA GLN A 526 161.48 75.56 57.55
C GLN A 526 159.98 75.15 57.55
N ALA A 527 159.24 75.18 56.43
CA ALA A 527 159.42 75.91 55.16
C ALA A 527 158.13 75.88 54.30
N GLN A 528 157.77 77.04 53.72
CA GLN A 528 157.39 77.24 52.30
C GLN A 528 156.07 76.63 51.70
N ALA A 529 155.38 77.45 50.88
CA ALA A 529 154.30 77.13 49.90
C ALA A 529 152.92 76.66 50.43
N HIS A 530 151.76 77.09 49.89
CA HIS A 530 151.41 78.16 48.93
C HIS A 530 149.90 78.52 49.01
N GLY A 531 149.54 79.76 48.63
CA GLY A 531 148.36 80.04 47.78
C GLY A 531 146.94 80.06 48.39
N GLY A 532 146.38 81.26 48.60
CA GLY A 532 144.92 81.49 48.67
C GLY A 532 144.36 81.96 47.31
N SER A 533 143.12 82.46 47.13
CA SER A 533 141.88 82.51 47.94
C SER A 533 140.89 83.52 47.29
N LYS A 534 139.56 83.38 47.48
CA LYS A 534 138.56 84.45 47.81
C LYS A 534 137.19 84.39 47.09
N LYS A 535 136.11 84.27 47.92
CA LYS A 535 134.82 85.02 47.87
C LYS A 535 133.94 84.84 46.59
N LYS A 536 132.64 85.19 46.51
CA LYS A 536 131.71 85.98 47.36
C LYS A 536 130.23 85.68 46.97
N LYS A 537 129.27 86.18 47.78
CA LYS A 537 127.85 86.49 47.49
C LYS A 537 126.86 85.32 47.37
N GLY A 538 125.67 85.52 47.97
CA GLY A 538 124.38 85.03 47.47
C GLY A 538 123.51 86.21 46.98
N LEU A 539 122.35 85.94 46.38
CA LEU A 539 121.34 86.92 45.96
C LEU A 539 119.93 86.26 45.86
N PHE A 540 118.89 87.08 45.67
CA PHE A 540 117.45 86.77 45.48
C PHE A 540 117.13 85.67 44.43
N GLY A 541 115.93 85.06 44.34
CA GLY A 541 114.72 85.16 45.19
C GLY A 541 113.37 85.21 44.40
N ARG A 542 112.28 84.69 45.00
CA ARG A 542 110.83 84.78 44.64
C ARG A 542 110.32 84.24 43.28
N ARG A 543 109.37 83.29 43.36
CA ARG A 543 107.97 83.28 42.81
C ARG A 543 107.22 82.04 43.38
N ARG A 544 105.88 81.87 43.47
CA ARG A 544 104.66 82.73 43.50
C ARG A 544 104.44 83.83 42.45
N GLU A 545 103.25 84.05 41.89
CA GLU A 545 101.93 83.36 41.88
C GLU A 545 101.35 83.68 40.45
N ASP A 546 100.17 83.31 39.93
CA ASP A 546 98.79 83.11 40.41
C ASP A 546 98.08 82.04 39.54
N LEU A 547 96.94 81.38 39.84
CA LEU A 547 95.68 81.72 40.54
C LEU A 547 94.66 82.56 39.74
N LEU A 548 93.48 81.97 39.52
CA LEU A 548 92.09 82.44 39.74
C LEU A 548 91.19 81.42 38.99
N ALA A 549 90.25 80.69 39.59
CA ALA A 549 89.10 81.07 40.42
C ALA A 549 88.03 81.84 39.60
N ALA A 550 86.72 81.80 39.88
CA ALA A 550 85.93 81.29 41.01
C ALA A 550 84.45 81.06 40.50
N MET A 551 83.39 80.66 41.25
CA MET A 551 83.22 80.15 42.61
C MET A 551 81.83 79.44 42.75
N ALA A 552 81.57 78.95 43.96
CA ALA A 552 80.36 78.36 44.56
C ALA A 552 79.03 79.19 44.43
N ALA A 553 77.86 78.80 44.97
CA ALA A 553 77.54 77.85 46.05
C ALA A 553 76.05 77.42 46.11
N GLN A 554 75.74 76.40 46.95
CA GLN A 554 74.45 76.18 47.68
C GLN A 554 73.18 75.83 46.85
N ALA A 555 72.16 75.06 47.33
CA ALA A 555 71.93 74.28 48.56
C ALA A 555 70.92 73.10 48.33
N HIS A 556 70.42 72.46 49.39
CA HIS A 556 69.35 71.42 49.44
C HIS A 556 68.06 71.76 48.61
N ASN A 557 67.17 70.83 48.20
CA ASN A 557 66.48 69.83 49.06
C ASN A 557 65.73 68.66 48.33
N GLN A 558 65.35 67.64 49.12
CA GLN A 558 64.37 66.53 49.00
C GLN A 558 63.48 66.21 47.74
N SER A 559 63.51 64.90 47.37
CA SER A 559 62.36 63.94 47.24
C SER A 559 61.58 63.62 45.91
N GLN A 560 61.30 62.30 45.76
CA GLN A 560 60.11 61.56 45.24
C GLN A 560 59.59 61.56 43.77
N ASN A 561 59.36 60.31 43.30
CA ASN A 561 58.21 59.72 42.56
C ASN A 561 57.95 59.81 41.02
N GLN A 562 57.83 58.58 40.44
CA GLN A 562 56.76 58.02 39.56
C GLN A 562 56.59 58.24 38.03
N SER A 563 56.14 57.13 37.40
CA SER A 563 55.20 56.94 36.25
C SER A 563 55.56 57.27 34.78
N GLN A 564 55.82 56.21 33.99
CA GLN A 564 54.94 55.59 32.96
C GLN A 564 54.31 56.44 31.81
N VAL A 565 54.46 55.96 30.54
CA VAL A 565 53.41 55.77 29.46
C VAL A 565 54.06 55.35 28.11
N GLN A 566 53.27 54.93 27.11
CA GLN A 566 53.62 54.10 25.93
C GLN A 566 53.90 54.89 24.61
N GLY A 567 54.49 54.22 23.60
CA GLY A 567 54.44 54.65 22.18
C GLY A 567 55.38 53.88 21.21
N GLN A 568 54.83 53.13 20.25
CA GLN A 568 55.53 52.47 19.11
C GLN A 568 55.29 53.28 17.81
N GLY A 569 56.04 53.20 16.70
CA GLY A 569 57.25 52.44 16.31
C GLY A 569 57.76 52.90 14.91
N GLN A 570 58.86 52.32 14.38
CA GLN A 570 59.54 52.68 13.10
C GLN A 570 59.78 51.38 12.26
N GLY A 571 60.02 51.29 10.94
CA GLY A 571 60.46 52.19 9.85
C GLY A 571 60.42 51.49 8.45
N PRO A 572 60.95 52.07 7.34
CA PRO A 572 60.62 51.72 5.92
C PRO A 572 61.79 51.05 5.11
N VAL A 573 61.86 50.85 3.76
CA VAL A 573 61.27 51.49 2.54
C VAL A 573 61.35 50.59 1.24
N SER A 574 60.42 50.77 0.28
CA SER A 574 60.58 50.71 -1.23
C SER A 574 60.95 49.40 -1.99
N PRO A 575 60.73 49.28 -3.34
CA PRO A 575 60.28 50.29 -4.34
C PRO A 575 59.02 49.94 -5.21
N LEU A 576 58.70 50.84 -6.17
CA LEU A 576 57.57 50.93 -7.13
C LEU A 576 57.65 49.99 -8.37
N PRO A 577 56.67 49.96 -9.33
CA PRO A 577 55.34 50.61 -9.40
C PRO A 577 54.13 49.74 -9.86
N SER A 578 52.88 50.17 -9.60
CA SER A 578 51.74 50.01 -10.54
C SER A 578 50.53 50.92 -10.21
N ILE A 579 49.60 51.04 -11.17
CA ILE A 579 48.47 52.00 -11.26
C ILE A 579 47.20 51.49 -10.53
N GLN A 580 46.40 52.40 -9.95
CA GLN A 580 45.03 52.15 -9.50
C GLN A 580 43.97 52.56 -10.56
N PRO A 581 42.85 51.84 -10.63
CA PRO A 581 41.55 52.39 -11.04
C PRO A 581 40.47 52.32 -9.92
N VAL A 582 39.38 53.07 -10.12
CA VAL A 582 38.28 53.38 -9.17
C VAL A 582 36.97 53.47 -9.99
N PRO A 583 35.74 53.22 -9.47
CA PRO A 583 35.26 52.51 -8.28
C PRO A 583 34.27 51.36 -8.61
N LEU A 584 33.56 50.87 -7.58
CA LEU A 584 32.39 49.99 -7.65
C LEU A 584 31.18 50.65 -8.35
N GLN A 585 30.86 50.23 -9.60
CA GLN A 585 29.51 50.46 -10.19
C GLN A 585 29.08 49.42 -11.24
N TYR A 586 29.83 48.33 -11.44
CA TYR A 586 29.57 47.37 -12.53
C TYR A 586 28.65 46.19 -12.13
N SER A 587 28.65 45.78 -10.85
CA SER A 587 27.79 44.71 -10.32
C SER A 587 26.31 44.99 -10.55
N ASP A 588 25.90 46.22 -10.24
CA ASP A 588 24.50 46.58 -10.11
C ASP A 588 23.90 46.86 -11.49
N ILE A 589 24.70 47.43 -12.39
CA ILE A 589 24.38 47.57 -13.83
C ILE A 589 24.27 46.18 -14.48
N LYS A 590 25.16 45.23 -14.13
CA LYS A 590 25.05 43.85 -14.63
C LYS A 590 23.78 43.16 -14.12
N LEU A 591 23.47 43.27 -12.83
CA LEU A 591 22.24 42.73 -12.23
C LEU A 591 20.97 43.38 -12.80
N ALA A 592 21.01 44.66 -13.18
CA ALA A 592 19.92 45.32 -13.88
C ALA A 592 19.79 44.82 -15.33
N LEU A 593 20.89 44.67 -16.06
CA LEU A 593 20.92 44.18 -17.44
C LEU A 593 20.43 42.72 -17.54
N ASP A 594 20.86 41.86 -16.61
CA ASP A 594 20.45 40.45 -16.61
C ASP A 594 18.97 40.29 -16.17
N LYS A 595 18.43 41.20 -15.34
CA LYS A 595 16.97 41.29 -15.07
C LYS A 595 16.16 41.80 -16.26
N GLU A 596 16.64 42.81 -16.99
CA GLU A 596 15.90 43.29 -18.16
C GLU A 596 15.98 42.27 -19.32
N ARG A 597 17.03 41.43 -19.37
CA ARG A 597 17.09 40.23 -20.23
C ARG A 597 16.07 39.16 -19.86
N SER A 598 15.93 38.80 -18.57
CA SER A 598 14.88 37.85 -18.17
C SER A 598 13.50 38.40 -18.48
N ARG A 599 13.27 39.69 -18.25
CA ARG A 599 12.02 40.38 -18.62
C ARG A 599 11.77 40.42 -20.13
N SER A 600 12.81 40.57 -20.95
CA SER A 600 12.71 40.53 -22.41
C SER A 600 12.36 39.13 -22.90
N THR A 601 12.92 38.08 -22.30
CA THR A 601 12.58 36.68 -22.64
C THR A 601 11.17 36.30 -22.18
N GLU A 602 10.75 36.71 -20.98
CA GLU A 602 9.34 36.60 -20.52
C GLU A 602 8.37 37.29 -21.50
N LEU A 603 8.73 38.47 -22.02
CA LEU A 603 7.90 39.20 -22.98
C LEU A 603 7.87 38.52 -24.37
N GLU A 604 9.00 37.96 -24.82
CA GLU A 604 9.07 37.17 -26.05
C GLU A 604 8.27 35.88 -25.93
N GLU A 605 8.34 35.16 -24.81
CA GLU A 605 7.51 33.98 -24.53
C GLU A 605 6.01 34.33 -24.48
N ALA A 606 5.64 35.44 -23.83
CA ALA A 606 4.26 35.93 -23.82
C ALA A 606 3.75 36.28 -25.23
N LEU A 607 4.59 36.89 -26.08
CA LEU A 607 4.28 37.17 -27.48
C LEU A 607 4.23 35.89 -28.33
N GLN A 608 5.09 34.90 -28.05
CA GLN A 608 5.10 33.59 -28.70
C GLN A 608 3.82 32.80 -28.37
N LYS A 609 3.37 32.86 -27.11
CA LYS A 609 2.11 32.29 -26.61
C LYS A 609 0.90 32.99 -27.23
N MET A 610 0.83 34.31 -27.23
CA MET A 610 -0.21 35.09 -27.93
C MET A 610 -0.27 34.77 -29.43
N ARG A 611 0.88 34.56 -30.09
CA ARG A 611 0.95 34.09 -31.49
C ARG A 611 0.50 32.63 -31.66
N GLY A 612 0.63 31.79 -30.63
CA GLY A 612 0.04 30.45 -30.56
C GLY A 612 -1.48 30.52 -30.47
N GLU A 613 -2.00 31.27 -29.51
CA GLU A 613 -3.44 31.48 -29.27
C GLU A 613 -4.13 32.12 -30.50
N LEU A 614 -3.49 33.12 -31.14
CA LEU A 614 -3.98 33.70 -32.41
C LEU A 614 -3.89 32.77 -33.63
N ARG A 615 -3.12 31.67 -33.58
CA ARG A 615 -3.18 30.61 -34.60
C ARG A 615 -4.27 29.61 -34.29
N SER A 616 -4.35 29.14 -33.05
CA SER A 616 -5.39 28.22 -32.57
C SER A 616 -6.80 28.80 -32.80
N LEU A 617 -7.05 30.06 -32.44
CA LEU A 617 -8.33 30.74 -32.72
C LEU A 617 -8.62 30.92 -34.21
N ARG A 618 -7.60 30.92 -35.07
CA ARG A 618 -7.72 31.06 -36.53
C ARG A 618 -7.95 29.72 -37.22
N GLU A 619 -7.38 28.64 -36.68
CA GLU A 619 -7.63 27.25 -37.06
C GLU A 619 -9.03 26.82 -36.61
N GLU A 620 -9.45 27.19 -35.39
CA GLU A 620 -10.81 27.00 -34.88
C GLU A 620 -11.83 27.78 -35.72
N ALA A 621 -11.56 29.04 -36.06
CA ALA A 621 -12.41 29.84 -36.96
C ALA A 621 -12.51 29.26 -38.39
N LEU A 622 -11.50 28.54 -38.87
CA LEU A 622 -11.55 27.82 -40.15
C LEU A 622 -12.38 26.53 -40.04
N GLN A 623 -12.30 25.79 -38.93
CA GLN A 623 -13.14 24.61 -38.69
C GLN A 623 -14.63 24.95 -38.62
N TYR A 624 -15.00 26.14 -38.13
CA TYR A 624 -16.38 26.64 -38.19
C TYR A 624 -16.82 27.10 -39.60
N GLN A 625 -15.91 27.22 -40.56
CA GLN A 625 -16.21 27.71 -41.91
C GLN A 625 -16.44 26.57 -42.94
N ASP A 626 -15.93 25.37 -42.66
CA ASP A 626 -16.01 24.19 -43.56
C ASP A 626 -17.28 23.34 -43.36
N LEU A 627 -18.15 23.71 -42.40
CA LEU A 627 -19.39 23.01 -42.05
C LEU A 627 -20.65 23.91 -42.09
N GLY A 628 -20.85 24.69 -43.17
CA GLY A 628 -22.15 25.33 -43.40
C GLY A 628 -22.22 26.42 -44.46
N SER A 629 -22.44 26.03 -45.73
CA SER A 629 -22.78 26.98 -46.80
C SER A 629 -24.27 26.94 -47.17
N SER A 630 -25.11 27.60 -46.35
CA SER A 630 -26.40 28.18 -46.77
C SER A 630 -26.84 29.28 -45.80
N ALA A 631 -27.75 30.17 -46.22
CA ALA A 631 -27.88 31.52 -45.69
C ALA A 631 -28.96 31.70 -44.56
N PRO A 632 -28.94 32.83 -43.80
CA PRO A 632 -29.77 33.11 -42.60
C PRO A 632 -31.15 33.73 -42.98
N PRO A 633 -32.05 34.27 -42.11
CA PRO A 633 -31.89 34.84 -40.73
C PRO A 633 -33.04 34.44 -39.74
N ALA A 634 -33.30 35.06 -38.56
CA ALA A 634 -32.90 36.36 -37.98
C ALA A 634 -32.98 36.41 -36.43
N SER A 635 -32.43 37.49 -35.83
CA SER A 635 -32.41 37.86 -34.39
C SER A 635 -31.63 36.89 -33.48
N ALA A 636 -30.67 37.28 -32.65
CA ALA A 636 -30.22 38.59 -32.14
C ALA A 636 -31.13 39.28 -31.10
N ARG A 637 -31.04 38.83 -29.84
CA ARG A 637 -30.75 39.78 -28.75
C ARG A 637 -30.06 39.12 -27.54
N GLN A 638 -29.18 39.90 -26.91
CA GLN A 638 -28.54 39.56 -25.64
C GLN A 638 -29.54 39.68 -24.48
N GLN A 639 -29.33 38.95 -23.39
CA GLN A 639 -28.79 39.57 -22.16
C GLN A 639 -28.34 38.51 -21.13
N MET A 640 -27.38 38.89 -20.28
CA MET A 640 -26.89 38.09 -19.16
C MET A 640 -27.75 38.34 -17.91
N ILE A 641 -27.71 37.44 -16.92
CA ILE A 641 -27.37 37.75 -15.52
C ILE A 641 -27.08 36.46 -14.72
N LEU A 642 -26.41 36.60 -13.58
CA LEU A 642 -25.76 35.55 -12.79
C LEU A 642 -26.69 34.83 -11.79
N LYS A 643 -26.32 33.58 -11.43
CA LYS A 643 -26.27 32.94 -10.08
C LYS A 643 -27.45 33.20 -9.09
N ASN A 644 -27.95 32.24 -8.31
CA ASN A 644 -27.19 31.22 -7.56
C ASN A 644 -28.06 30.08 -6.97
N THR A 645 -27.38 29.12 -6.34
CA THR A 645 -27.84 27.92 -5.58
C THR A 645 -29.01 28.06 -4.58
N ALA A 646 -29.90 27.05 -4.53
CA ALA A 646 -30.54 26.56 -3.29
C ALA A 646 -31.21 25.15 -3.42
N THR A 647 -30.96 24.29 -2.43
CA THR A 647 -31.78 23.14 -1.94
C THR A 647 -32.08 23.42 -0.45
N PRO A 648 -32.97 22.72 0.32
CA PRO A 648 -33.42 21.32 0.16
C PRO A 648 -34.88 20.95 0.58
N GLU A 649 -35.17 19.64 0.39
CA GLU A 649 -35.98 18.68 1.20
C GLU A 649 -37.45 18.88 1.70
N GLU A 650 -38.18 17.76 1.54
CA GLU A 650 -39.25 17.16 2.36
C GLU A 650 -40.45 17.97 2.94
N ARG A 651 -41.68 17.52 2.63
CA ARG A 651 -42.41 16.57 3.53
C ARG A 651 -43.72 15.95 2.97
N ARG A 652 -43.75 14.62 3.03
CA ARG A 652 -44.88 13.67 3.19
C ARG A 652 -46.33 14.20 3.27
N ARG A 653 -47.24 13.54 2.54
CA ARG A 653 -48.30 12.69 3.16
C ARG A 653 -48.89 11.66 2.19
N VAL A 654 -49.48 10.62 2.75
CA VAL A 654 -50.09 9.46 2.08
C VAL A 654 -51.56 9.36 2.48
N THR A 655 -52.45 9.00 1.55
CA THR A 655 -53.72 8.30 1.83
C THR A 655 -54.21 7.58 0.57
N PHE A 656 -55.22 6.72 0.69
CA PHE A 656 -55.47 5.60 -0.22
C PHE A 656 -56.95 5.52 -0.65
N GLU A 657 -57.21 4.69 -1.66
CA GLU A 657 -58.44 3.91 -1.89
C GLU A 657 -59.58 4.41 -2.82
N LYS A 658 -59.93 3.51 -3.78
CA LYS A 658 -61.22 3.28 -4.52
C LYS A 658 -62.00 4.51 -5.04
N PHE A 659 -62.29 4.58 -6.35
CA PHE A 659 -63.27 3.64 -6.92
C PHE A 659 -63.06 3.25 -8.39
N SER A 660 -63.41 2.00 -8.71
CA SER A 660 -63.36 1.37 -10.05
C SER A 660 -64.40 1.92 -11.03
N ARG A 661 -64.07 1.95 -12.34
CA ARG A 661 -65.00 1.61 -13.46
C ARG A 661 -64.33 1.63 -14.86
N ARG A 662 -63.73 0.49 -15.24
CA ARG A 662 -63.96 -0.22 -16.52
C ARG A 662 -63.25 -1.58 -16.48
N LEU A 663 -63.85 -2.58 -17.11
CA LEU A 663 -63.44 -3.98 -17.14
C LEU A 663 -63.85 -4.54 -18.50
N LYS A 664 -63.03 -5.45 -19.06
CA LYS A 664 -63.14 -6.03 -20.41
C LYS A 664 -62.87 -5.00 -21.53
N ASP A 665 -62.11 -5.30 -22.59
CA ASP A 665 -61.66 -6.61 -23.10
C ASP A 665 -60.13 -6.75 -23.17
N SER A 666 -59.59 -7.93 -22.80
CA SER A 666 -58.27 -8.43 -23.22
C SER A 666 -58.07 -9.90 -22.77
N GLN A 667 -58.61 -10.86 -23.53
CA GLN A 667 -58.19 -12.26 -23.45
C GLN A 667 -58.26 -12.89 -24.85
N ARG A 668 -57.10 -13.40 -25.29
CA ARG A 668 -56.72 -14.07 -26.56
C ARG A 668 -55.67 -13.26 -27.34
N GLU A 669 -54.57 -13.86 -27.79
CA GLU A 669 -53.81 -14.98 -27.21
C GLU A 669 -52.38 -14.85 -27.76
N ARG A 670 -51.36 -14.93 -26.91
CA ARG A 670 -49.95 -14.92 -27.34
C ARG A 670 -49.28 -16.20 -26.87
N LEU A 671 -48.86 -17.03 -27.82
CA LEU A 671 -48.12 -18.25 -27.55
C LEU A 671 -46.70 -17.88 -27.12
N HIS A 672 -46.47 -17.81 -25.80
CA HIS A 672 -45.17 -17.50 -25.22
C HIS A 672 -44.45 -18.79 -24.79
N HIS A 673 -43.65 -19.34 -25.71
CA HIS A 673 -42.68 -20.39 -25.39
C HIS A 673 -41.69 -19.89 -24.31
N ASN A 674 -41.33 -20.74 -23.35
CA ASN A 674 -40.58 -20.40 -22.13
C ASN A 674 -41.29 -19.43 -21.16
N THR A 675 -42.48 -19.82 -20.70
CA THR A 675 -43.11 -19.23 -19.50
C THR A 675 -42.81 -20.10 -18.27
N ALA A 676 -41.95 -19.62 -17.38
CA ALA A 676 -41.50 -20.38 -16.21
C ALA A 676 -42.60 -20.51 -15.13
N HIS A 677 -42.82 -21.72 -14.60
CA HIS A 677 -43.85 -21.99 -13.60
C HIS A 677 -43.62 -21.22 -12.28
N ARG A 678 -44.58 -20.37 -11.89
CA ARG A 678 -44.56 -19.70 -10.59
C ARG A 678 -45.28 -20.53 -9.52
N PHE A 679 -44.52 -21.16 -8.63
CA PHE A 679 -45.04 -22.02 -7.57
C PHE A 679 -45.39 -21.28 -6.28
N THR A 680 -46.37 -21.83 -5.56
CA THR A 680 -46.53 -21.61 -4.12
C THR A 680 -46.37 -22.94 -3.39
N VAL A 681 -45.73 -22.90 -2.20
CA VAL A 681 -45.55 -24.09 -1.36
C VAL A 681 -46.58 -24.06 -0.24
N GLY A 682 -47.44 -25.08 -0.19
CA GLY A 682 -48.50 -25.22 0.81
C GLY A 682 -48.62 -26.67 1.31
N LEU A 683 -49.48 -26.91 2.29
CA LEU A 683 -49.81 -28.29 2.71
C LEU A 683 -50.82 -28.89 1.73
N ASN A 684 -50.54 -30.11 1.24
CA ASN A 684 -51.41 -30.77 0.29
C ASN A 684 -52.69 -31.28 0.97
N MET A 685 -53.84 -30.75 0.55
CA MET A 685 -55.14 -31.04 1.15
C MET A 685 -55.80 -32.33 0.61
N ARG A 686 -55.23 -32.99 -0.40
CA ARG A 686 -55.69 -34.31 -0.91
C ARG A 686 -54.51 -35.13 -1.46
N ALA A 687 -54.44 -36.43 -1.18
CA ALA A 687 -53.38 -37.26 -1.77
C ALA A 687 -53.48 -37.26 -3.31
N ALA A 688 -52.41 -36.88 -3.99
CA ALA A 688 -52.35 -36.73 -5.45
C ALA A 688 -51.02 -37.26 -6.00
N LYS A 689 -50.92 -37.59 -7.29
CA LYS A 689 -49.64 -37.91 -7.93
C LYS A 689 -48.85 -36.64 -8.22
N CYS A 690 -47.53 -36.69 -8.04
CA CYS A 690 -46.62 -35.62 -8.46
C CYS A 690 -46.52 -35.60 -9.99
N THR A 691 -46.68 -34.44 -10.63
CA THR A 691 -46.60 -34.30 -12.09
C THR A 691 -45.24 -34.65 -12.71
N VAL A 692 -44.18 -34.75 -11.91
CA VAL A 692 -42.80 -35.00 -12.38
C VAL A 692 -42.39 -36.46 -12.20
N CYS A 693 -42.39 -36.95 -10.95
CA CYS A 693 -41.92 -38.30 -10.62
C CYS A 693 -43.03 -39.35 -10.51
N LEU A 694 -44.29 -38.94 -10.73
CA LEU A 694 -45.52 -39.76 -10.62
C LEU A 694 -45.80 -40.39 -9.23
N ASP A 695 -44.84 -40.33 -8.31
CA ASP A 695 -44.90 -40.78 -6.91
C ASP A 695 -45.94 -39.94 -6.12
N THR A 696 -46.48 -40.49 -5.03
CA THR A 696 -47.60 -39.86 -4.31
C THR A 696 -47.16 -38.66 -3.45
N VAL A 697 -47.81 -37.51 -3.66
CA VAL A 697 -47.78 -36.36 -2.76
C VAL A 697 -48.87 -36.57 -1.71
N HIS A 698 -48.51 -37.18 -0.58
CA HIS A 698 -49.47 -37.53 0.47
C HIS A 698 -50.16 -36.31 1.11
N PHE A 699 -51.37 -36.53 1.61
CA PHE A 699 -52.12 -35.57 2.41
C PHE A 699 -51.29 -35.03 3.58
N GLY A 700 -51.41 -33.73 3.87
CA GLY A 700 -50.74 -33.05 4.98
C GLY A 700 -49.24 -32.82 4.80
N ARG A 701 -48.61 -33.24 3.68
CA ARG A 701 -47.21 -32.92 3.36
C ARG A 701 -47.11 -31.65 2.52
N GLN A 702 -45.97 -30.97 2.58
CA GLN A 702 -45.69 -29.83 1.71
C GLN A 702 -45.69 -30.25 0.22
N ALA A 703 -46.36 -29.47 -0.61
CA ALA A 703 -46.41 -29.58 -2.06
C ALA A 703 -46.13 -28.21 -2.68
N ALA A 704 -45.49 -28.21 -3.84
CA ALA A 704 -45.42 -27.04 -4.71
C ALA A 704 -46.59 -27.12 -5.70
N THR A 705 -47.43 -26.09 -5.75
CA THR A 705 -48.54 -25.96 -6.70
C THR A 705 -48.34 -24.70 -7.52
N CYS A 706 -48.38 -24.84 -8.85
CA CYS A 706 -48.26 -23.69 -9.74
C CYS A 706 -49.48 -22.77 -9.63
N LEU A 707 -49.26 -21.46 -9.54
CA LEU A 707 -50.33 -20.46 -9.44
C LEU A 707 -51.16 -20.32 -10.73
N GLU A 708 -50.58 -20.67 -11.88
CA GLU A 708 -51.16 -20.39 -13.20
C GLU A 708 -51.77 -21.66 -13.84
N CYS A 709 -51.04 -22.79 -13.88
CA CYS A 709 -51.56 -24.05 -14.44
C CYS A 709 -51.97 -25.11 -13.40
N HIS A 710 -51.84 -24.81 -12.10
CA HIS A 710 -52.19 -25.70 -10.98
C HIS A 710 -51.47 -27.07 -10.94
N ALA A 711 -50.43 -27.27 -11.75
CA ALA A 711 -49.55 -28.44 -11.67
C ALA A 711 -49.02 -28.62 -10.23
N LEU A 712 -49.16 -29.84 -9.70
CA LEU A 712 -48.87 -30.19 -8.30
C LEU A 712 -47.72 -31.19 -8.24
N CYS A 713 -46.64 -30.82 -7.57
CA CYS A 713 -45.45 -31.65 -7.40
C CYS A 713 -44.89 -31.58 -5.97
N HIS A 714 -43.95 -32.45 -5.62
CA HIS A 714 -43.18 -32.28 -4.38
C HIS A 714 -42.29 -31.02 -4.50
N PRO A 715 -41.99 -30.27 -3.41
CA PRO A 715 -41.18 -29.05 -3.49
C PRO A 715 -39.74 -29.25 -3.98
N LYS A 716 -39.25 -30.50 -4.01
CA LYS A 716 -37.95 -30.85 -4.63
C LYS A 716 -38.03 -31.09 -6.14
N CYS A 717 -39.23 -31.30 -6.68
CA CYS A 717 -39.48 -31.60 -8.09
C CYS A 717 -39.91 -30.37 -8.90
N SER A 718 -40.26 -29.25 -8.27
CA SER A 718 -40.64 -28.02 -8.98
C SER A 718 -39.59 -27.44 -9.93
N PRO A 719 -38.25 -27.60 -9.72
CA PRO A 719 -37.25 -27.18 -10.72
C PRO A 719 -37.18 -28.10 -11.95
N CYS A 720 -37.86 -29.24 -11.92
CA CYS A 720 -37.83 -30.28 -12.96
C CYS A 720 -39.11 -30.30 -13.82
N LEU A 721 -39.98 -29.30 -13.69
CA LEU A 721 -41.09 -29.07 -14.62
C LEU A 721 -40.59 -28.21 -15.80
N PRO A 722 -40.90 -28.58 -17.06
CA PRO A 722 -40.52 -27.78 -18.23
C PRO A 722 -41.18 -26.39 -18.18
N SER A 723 -40.55 -25.38 -18.79
CA SER A 723 -41.01 -23.98 -18.74
C SER A 723 -42.16 -23.68 -19.72
N THR A 724 -43.22 -24.47 -19.66
CA THR A 724 -44.42 -24.39 -20.53
C THR A 724 -45.67 -23.99 -19.73
N CYS A 725 -45.51 -23.13 -18.73
CA CYS A 725 -46.59 -22.71 -17.85
C CYS A 725 -47.71 -21.98 -18.60
N GLY A 726 -48.96 -22.35 -18.32
CA GLY A 726 -50.15 -21.70 -18.87
C GLY A 726 -50.68 -22.29 -20.18
N MET A 727 -50.01 -23.29 -20.77
CA MET A 727 -50.56 -24.07 -21.88
C MET A 727 -51.80 -24.85 -21.41
N SER A 728 -52.91 -24.79 -22.15
CA SER A 728 -54.16 -25.50 -21.83
C SER A 728 -54.04 -27.00 -22.12
N SER A 729 -54.84 -27.81 -21.41
CA SER A 729 -54.92 -29.27 -21.60
C SER A 729 -55.19 -29.67 -23.05
N ASP A 730 -56.02 -28.88 -23.73
CA ASP A 730 -56.65 -29.25 -24.99
C ASP A 730 -55.67 -29.11 -26.17
N CYS A 731 -54.69 -28.19 -26.05
CA CYS A 731 -53.56 -28.10 -26.98
C CYS A 731 -52.54 -29.24 -26.81
N SER A 732 -52.56 -29.99 -25.70
CA SER A 732 -51.62 -31.09 -25.45
C SER A 732 -52.02 -32.42 -26.09
N LEU A 733 -53.27 -32.56 -26.55
CA LEU A 733 -53.78 -33.82 -27.13
C LEU A 733 -53.63 -33.88 -28.66
N HIS A 734 -53.65 -32.73 -29.34
CA HIS A 734 -53.45 -32.64 -30.79
C HIS A 734 -52.00 -32.89 -31.27
N LEU A 735 -51.08 -33.24 -30.36
CA LEU A 735 -49.72 -33.68 -30.68
C LEU A 735 -49.53 -35.20 -30.55
N THR A 736 -50.61 -35.98 -30.34
CA THR A 736 -50.51 -37.44 -30.13
C THR A 736 -51.56 -38.26 -30.91
N GLU A 737 -52.53 -37.62 -31.56
CA GLU A 737 -53.54 -38.30 -32.40
C GLU A 737 -53.55 -37.74 -33.84
N ALA A 738 -52.63 -38.24 -34.67
CA ALA A 738 -52.61 -38.04 -36.12
C ALA A 738 -52.16 -39.34 -36.83
N PRO A 739 -53.09 -40.16 -37.36
CA PRO A 739 -52.72 -41.40 -38.04
C PRO A 739 -52.07 -41.13 -39.40
N CYS A 740 -50.96 -41.79 -39.71
CA CYS A 740 -50.28 -41.70 -41.00
C CYS A 740 -51.13 -42.33 -42.13
N GLN A 741 -52.01 -41.54 -42.76
CA GLN A 741 -52.55 -41.89 -44.07
C GLN A 741 -51.59 -41.50 -45.19
N ARG A 742 -51.32 -42.46 -46.08
CA ARG A 742 -50.54 -42.26 -47.29
C ARG A 742 -51.30 -41.36 -48.26
N ASP A 743 -50.57 -40.50 -48.96
CA ASP A 743 -50.70 -40.48 -50.41
C ASP A 743 -49.36 -40.24 -51.13
N LYS A 744 -49.35 -40.34 -52.46
CA LYS A 744 -48.15 -40.45 -53.28
C LYS A 744 -47.80 -39.15 -54.02
N GLY A 745 -46.54 -38.73 -53.86
CA GLY A 745 -45.78 -38.05 -54.91
C GLY A 745 -45.52 -36.56 -54.71
N SER A 746 -44.35 -36.12 -55.19
CA SER A 746 -43.88 -34.73 -55.29
C SER A 746 -43.77 -33.94 -53.97
N SER A 747 -42.60 -34.02 -53.34
CA SER A 747 -42.27 -33.24 -52.13
C SER A 747 -41.81 -31.81 -52.46
N PRO A 748 -42.45 -30.76 -51.93
CA PRO A 748 -41.76 -29.50 -51.66
C PRO A 748 -40.90 -29.68 -50.40
N ALA A 749 -39.62 -29.33 -50.46
CA ALA A 749 -38.69 -29.58 -49.35
C ALA A 749 -38.97 -28.65 -48.15
N LEU A 750 -39.60 -29.19 -47.11
CA LEU A 750 -39.58 -28.59 -45.77
C LEU A 750 -38.13 -28.67 -45.25
N LYS A 751 -37.61 -27.58 -44.67
CA LYS A 751 -36.28 -27.59 -44.06
C LYS A 751 -36.32 -28.25 -42.70
N GLU A 752 -36.12 -29.56 -42.69
CA GLU A 752 -35.91 -30.35 -41.49
C GLU A 752 -34.73 -29.80 -40.68
N GLY A 753 -34.93 -29.59 -39.38
CA GLY A 753 -33.83 -29.33 -38.46
C GLY A 753 -33.18 -30.65 -38.11
N HIS A 754 -31.99 -30.93 -38.64
CA HIS A 754 -31.18 -32.08 -38.21
C HIS A 754 -30.93 -31.99 -36.69
N MET A 755 -31.66 -32.79 -35.92
CA MET A 755 -31.34 -33.02 -34.52
C MET A 755 -30.22 -34.04 -34.47
N HIS A 756 -29.01 -33.54 -34.25
CA HIS A 756 -27.83 -34.34 -33.93
C HIS A 756 -27.52 -34.17 -32.44
N LEU A 757 -27.61 -35.25 -31.67
CA LEU A 757 -27.38 -35.25 -30.22
C LEU A 757 -26.53 -36.47 -29.84
N GLU A 758 -25.29 -36.23 -29.43
CA GLU A 758 -24.35 -37.27 -29.05
C GLU A 758 -23.88 -37.19 -27.59
N GLY A 759 -23.51 -38.32 -27.00
CA GLY A 759 -22.82 -38.37 -25.72
C GLY A 759 -22.97 -39.68 -24.94
N TRP A 760 -22.33 -39.70 -23.77
CA TRP A 760 -22.24 -40.89 -22.92
C TRP A 760 -23.46 -41.10 -22.02
N MET A 761 -24.41 -41.92 -22.45
CA MET A 761 -25.58 -42.33 -21.66
C MET A 761 -25.32 -43.59 -20.82
N LYS A 762 -26.25 -43.88 -19.89
CA LYS A 762 -26.29 -45.12 -19.12
C LYS A 762 -27.41 -46.02 -19.59
N THR A 763 -27.14 -47.31 -19.78
CA THR A 763 -28.12 -48.36 -20.12
C THR A 763 -28.07 -49.53 -19.13
N PRO A 764 -29.13 -50.33 -18.94
CA PRO A 764 -29.10 -51.47 -18.03
C PRO A 764 -28.29 -52.65 -18.61
N ARG A 765 -27.48 -53.30 -17.76
CA ARG A 765 -26.72 -54.48 -18.17
C ARG A 765 -27.60 -55.68 -18.48
N ASN A 766 -27.55 -56.13 -19.73
CA ASN A 766 -28.35 -57.25 -20.21
C ASN A 766 -27.70 -58.61 -19.89
N GLY A 767 -27.70 -59.01 -18.60
CA GLY A 767 -27.06 -60.26 -18.18
C GLY A 767 -27.49 -60.76 -16.79
N LYS A 768 -27.79 -62.06 -16.69
CA LYS A 768 -28.36 -62.73 -15.49
C LYS A 768 -27.51 -62.72 -14.20
N ARG A 769 -26.35 -62.04 -14.18
CA ARG A 769 -25.44 -61.94 -13.02
C ARG A 769 -24.78 -60.56 -12.82
N GLY A 770 -25.40 -59.49 -13.30
CA GLY A 770 -24.89 -58.13 -13.09
C GLY A 770 -25.99 -57.06 -13.09
N GLN A 771 -26.68 -56.87 -11.97
CA GLN A 771 -27.62 -55.77 -11.81
C GLN A 771 -26.85 -54.44 -11.68
N GLY A 772 -26.86 -53.64 -12.75
CA GLY A 772 -26.20 -52.34 -12.77
C GLY A 772 -26.38 -51.62 -14.11
N TRP A 773 -26.08 -50.33 -14.11
CA TRP A 773 -26.03 -49.51 -15.31
C TRP A 773 -24.61 -49.56 -15.90
N GLU A 774 -24.49 -49.80 -17.20
CA GLU A 774 -23.26 -49.60 -17.97
C GLU A 774 -23.32 -48.29 -18.77
N ARG A 775 -22.15 -47.76 -19.13
CA ARG A 775 -22.03 -46.51 -19.88
C ARG A 775 -21.73 -46.85 -21.34
N LYS A 776 -22.53 -46.32 -22.26
CA LYS A 776 -22.36 -46.46 -23.71
C LYS A 776 -22.41 -45.07 -24.35
N TYR A 777 -21.73 -44.90 -25.47
CA TYR A 777 -21.88 -43.69 -26.26
C TYR A 777 -23.13 -43.83 -27.13
N MET A 778 -23.92 -42.77 -27.25
CA MET A 778 -25.14 -42.76 -28.05
C MET A 778 -25.15 -41.52 -28.93
N VAL A 779 -25.59 -41.70 -30.18
CA VAL A 779 -25.77 -40.66 -31.18
C VAL A 779 -27.20 -40.77 -31.69
N LEU A 780 -28.02 -39.75 -31.44
CA LEU A 780 -29.27 -39.53 -32.15
C LEU A 780 -28.96 -38.64 -33.35
N ASP A 781 -29.20 -39.12 -34.57
CA ASP A 781 -29.11 -38.33 -35.80
C ASP A 781 -30.40 -38.50 -36.60
N GLY A 782 -31.14 -37.40 -36.76
CA GLY A 782 -32.46 -37.41 -37.40
C GLY A 782 -33.45 -38.31 -36.64
N THR A 783 -33.84 -39.44 -37.25
CA THR A 783 -34.76 -40.42 -36.66
C THR A 783 -34.06 -41.62 -36.01
N LYS A 784 -32.73 -41.75 -36.12
CA LYS A 784 -32.00 -42.96 -35.67
C LYS A 784 -31.19 -42.72 -34.41
N VAL A 785 -31.33 -43.61 -33.43
CA VAL A 785 -30.44 -43.73 -32.26
C VAL A 785 -29.43 -44.85 -32.50
N SER A 786 -28.17 -44.49 -32.68
CA SER A 786 -27.02 -45.39 -32.81
C SER A 786 -26.26 -45.49 -31.50
N VAL A 787 -25.90 -46.72 -31.09
CA VAL A 787 -25.25 -47.01 -29.80
C VAL A 787 -23.87 -47.60 -30.02
N TYR A 788 -22.85 -47.08 -29.33
CA TYR A 788 -21.46 -47.49 -29.46
C TYR A 788 -20.87 -47.82 -28.07
N GLU A 789 -19.90 -48.73 -28.03
CA GLU A 789 -19.14 -49.03 -26.80
C GLU A 789 -18.09 -47.94 -26.47
N VAL A 790 -17.60 -47.26 -27.51
CA VAL A 790 -16.64 -46.15 -27.45
C VAL A 790 -17.11 -45.03 -28.37
N GLU A 791 -16.81 -43.79 -28.00
CA GLU A 791 -16.96 -42.57 -28.82
C GLU A 791 -16.40 -42.76 -30.25
N PRO A 792 -17.22 -42.66 -31.31
CA PRO A 792 -16.83 -42.98 -32.69
C PRO A 792 -16.03 -41.83 -33.32
N ARG A 793 -14.73 -41.78 -33.02
CA ARG A 793 -13.79 -40.74 -33.51
C ARG A 793 -13.35 -40.88 -34.97
N GLU A 794 -13.82 -41.92 -35.66
CA GLU A 794 -13.50 -42.21 -37.07
C GLU A 794 -14.75 -42.82 -37.75
N ASP A 795 -15.02 -42.44 -39.00
CA ASP A 795 -16.19 -42.87 -39.80
C ASP A 795 -16.25 -44.40 -40.05
N SER A 796 -15.23 -45.16 -39.63
CA SER A 796 -15.14 -46.61 -39.78
C SER A 796 -15.80 -47.40 -38.64
N VAL A 797 -16.11 -46.76 -37.51
CA VAL A 797 -16.65 -47.42 -36.32
C VAL A 797 -18.14 -47.72 -36.51
N LYS A 798 -18.49 -49.01 -36.57
CA LYS A 798 -19.89 -49.46 -36.66
C LYS A 798 -20.58 -49.43 -35.29
N PRO A 799 -21.85 -49.01 -35.20
CA PRO A 799 -22.63 -49.11 -33.97
C PRO A 799 -22.86 -50.57 -33.55
N LEU A 800 -23.00 -50.76 -32.24
CA LEU A 800 -23.31 -52.02 -31.57
C LEU A 800 -24.81 -52.35 -31.66
N GLU A 801 -25.66 -51.33 -31.53
CA GLU A 801 -27.12 -51.40 -31.68
C GLU A 801 -27.57 -50.14 -32.46
N GLU A 802 -28.50 -50.29 -33.39
CA GLU A 802 -29.22 -49.18 -34.03
C GLU A 802 -30.71 -49.33 -33.73
N PHE A 803 -31.38 -48.23 -33.37
CA PHE A 803 -32.80 -48.18 -33.07
C PHE A 803 -33.43 -47.00 -33.84
N ASP A 804 -34.35 -47.30 -34.75
CA ASP A 804 -35.07 -46.27 -35.51
C ASP A 804 -36.32 -45.83 -34.75
N LEU A 805 -36.49 -44.52 -34.62
CA LEU A 805 -37.67 -43.90 -33.99
C LEU A 805 -38.87 -43.85 -34.94
N CYS A 806 -38.65 -44.00 -36.26
CA CYS A 806 -39.67 -43.91 -37.30
C CYS A 806 -39.84 -45.24 -38.05
N LEU A 807 -40.25 -46.29 -37.33
CA LEU A 807 -40.50 -47.62 -37.89
C LEU A 807 -41.59 -47.60 -38.98
N THR A 808 -41.31 -48.23 -40.13
CA THR A 808 -42.23 -48.30 -41.27
C THR A 808 -43.50 -49.12 -40.99
N ASP A 809 -43.40 -50.12 -40.12
CA ASP A 809 -44.46 -51.07 -39.74
C ASP A 809 -44.55 -51.26 -38.21
N GLY A 810 -44.50 -50.17 -37.43
CA GLY A 810 -44.63 -50.21 -35.97
C GLY A 810 -44.76 -48.85 -35.30
N GLU A 811 -45.13 -48.87 -34.01
CA GLU A 811 -45.19 -47.69 -33.13
C GLU A 811 -43.94 -47.67 -32.22
N VAL A 812 -43.37 -46.48 -31.99
CA VAL A 812 -42.29 -46.27 -31.00
C VAL A 812 -42.80 -45.32 -29.92
N VAL A 813 -42.96 -45.82 -28.69
CA VAL A 813 -43.47 -45.03 -27.57
C VAL A 813 -42.30 -44.53 -26.71
N VAL A 814 -42.18 -43.21 -26.57
CA VAL A 814 -41.17 -42.55 -25.73
C VAL A 814 -41.79 -42.18 -24.38
N HIS A 815 -41.50 -42.95 -23.34
CA HIS A 815 -42.01 -42.65 -22.00
C HIS A 815 -41.08 -41.66 -21.27
N GLY A 816 -41.55 -40.41 -21.15
CA GLY A 816 -40.91 -39.35 -20.37
C GLY A 816 -40.89 -39.57 -18.85
N ALA A 817 -41.45 -40.66 -18.33
CA ALA A 817 -41.30 -41.08 -16.93
C ALA A 817 -41.48 -42.60 -16.83
N VAL A 818 -40.66 -43.25 -16.00
CA VAL A 818 -40.72 -44.71 -15.75
C VAL A 818 -41.12 -44.95 -14.30
N GLY A 819 -41.96 -45.96 -14.03
CA GLY A 819 -42.36 -46.27 -12.67
C GLY A 819 -41.21 -46.82 -11.84
N ALA A 820 -41.07 -46.41 -10.56
CA ALA A 820 -40.06 -46.97 -9.66
C ALA A 820 -40.20 -48.51 -9.45
N SER A 821 -41.37 -49.07 -9.77
CA SER A 821 -41.64 -50.52 -9.82
C SER A 821 -41.04 -51.24 -11.04
N GLU A 822 -40.82 -50.55 -12.17
CA GLU A 822 -40.12 -51.09 -13.34
C GLU A 822 -38.59 -51.03 -13.17
N LEU A 823 -38.08 -50.21 -12.24
CA LEU A 823 -36.65 -49.95 -12.01
C LEU A 823 -36.22 -50.23 -10.55
N PRO A 824 -36.43 -51.43 -9.99
CA PRO A 824 -36.27 -51.73 -8.56
C PRO A 824 -34.85 -51.51 -8.00
N ASN A 825 -33.84 -51.43 -8.87
CA ASN A 825 -32.42 -51.24 -8.51
C ASN A 825 -31.89 -49.82 -8.84
N THR A 826 -32.77 -48.86 -9.14
CA THR A 826 -32.41 -47.46 -9.42
C THR A 826 -32.85 -46.58 -8.25
N SER A 827 -32.04 -45.57 -7.89
CA SER A 827 -32.38 -44.74 -6.72
C SER A 827 -33.58 -43.83 -7.03
N LYS A 828 -34.35 -43.45 -6.00
CA LYS A 828 -35.59 -42.68 -6.19
C LYS A 828 -35.38 -41.27 -6.78
N SER A 829 -34.17 -40.70 -6.67
CA SER A 829 -33.80 -39.45 -7.36
C SER A 829 -33.46 -39.67 -8.82
N ASP A 830 -33.00 -40.86 -9.19
CA ASP A 830 -32.46 -41.17 -10.51
C ASP A 830 -33.56 -41.59 -11.49
N VAL A 831 -34.67 -42.15 -11.00
CA VAL A 831 -35.84 -42.55 -11.80
C VAL A 831 -36.41 -41.39 -12.63
N SER A 832 -36.37 -40.15 -12.13
CA SER A 832 -36.78 -38.95 -12.88
C SER A 832 -35.84 -38.54 -14.02
N TYR A 833 -34.68 -39.20 -14.17
CA TYR A 833 -33.71 -39.01 -15.24
C TYR A 833 -33.63 -40.21 -16.19
N VAL A 834 -34.55 -41.18 -16.06
CA VAL A 834 -34.69 -42.31 -16.98
C VAL A 834 -35.75 -42.02 -18.04
N LEU A 835 -35.44 -42.39 -19.28
CA LEU A 835 -36.32 -42.43 -20.43
C LEU A 835 -36.46 -43.90 -20.87
N LYS A 836 -37.63 -44.28 -21.37
CA LYS A 836 -37.89 -45.63 -21.89
C LYS A 836 -38.39 -45.52 -23.32
N LEU A 837 -37.69 -46.17 -24.26
CA LEU A 837 -38.12 -46.38 -25.63
C LEU A 837 -38.72 -47.79 -25.72
N GLU A 838 -39.96 -47.91 -26.19
CA GLU A 838 -40.64 -49.20 -26.35
C GLU A 838 -41.19 -49.30 -27.78
N SER A 839 -40.63 -50.20 -28.59
CA SER A 839 -41.12 -50.46 -29.95
C SER A 839 -42.20 -51.56 -29.97
N ARG A 840 -43.24 -51.34 -30.78
CA ARG A 840 -44.42 -52.21 -30.87
C ARG A 840 -44.80 -52.44 -32.33
N CYS A 841 -44.55 -53.64 -32.84
CA CYS A 841 -44.99 -54.05 -34.18
C CYS A 841 -46.43 -54.60 -34.14
N HIS A 842 -47.19 -54.37 -35.20
CA HIS A 842 -48.45 -55.08 -35.48
C HIS A 842 -48.24 -56.08 -36.63
N PRO A 843 -48.65 -57.36 -36.57
CA PRO A 843 -48.95 -58.20 -35.41
C PRO A 843 -47.85 -59.30 -35.24
N PRO A 844 -48.08 -60.58 -34.82
CA PRO A 844 -47.42 -61.09 -33.62
C PRO A 844 -46.36 -62.16 -33.91
N LEU A 845 -45.21 -61.79 -34.48
CA LEU A 845 -44.05 -62.70 -34.64
C LEU A 845 -42.69 -62.13 -34.22
N LEU A 846 -42.60 -60.85 -33.83
CA LEU A 846 -41.40 -60.24 -33.26
C LEU A 846 -41.71 -59.72 -31.86
N ALA A 847 -40.79 -59.94 -30.91
CA ALA A 847 -40.88 -59.36 -29.59
C ALA A 847 -40.48 -57.87 -29.65
N GLY A 848 -41.32 -56.98 -29.12
CA GLY A 848 -41.03 -55.55 -29.05
C GLY A 848 -39.78 -55.26 -28.21
N THR A 849 -38.94 -54.33 -28.68
CA THR A 849 -37.66 -54.03 -28.04
C THR A 849 -37.84 -52.87 -27.06
N VAL A 850 -37.30 -53.03 -25.85
CA VAL A 850 -37.38 -52.02 -24.78
C VAL A 850 -35.97 -51.55 -24.42
N HIS A 851 -35.66 -50.28 -24.68
CA HIS A 851 -34.42 -49.64 -24.26
C HIS A 851 -34.70 -48.66 -23.11
N LEU A 852 -33.83 -48.69 -22.10
CA LEU A 852 -33.90 -47.80 -20.93
C LEU A 852 -32.64 -46.96 -20.88
N LEU A 853 -32.81 -45.64 -20.98
CA LEU A 853 -31.74 -44.65 -21.09
C LEU A 853 -31.74 -43.76 -19.86
N HIS A 854 -30.63 -43.66 -19.14
CA HIS A 854 -30.49 -42.75 -18.00
C HIS A 854 -29.54 -41.59 -18.34
N GLY A 855 -30.09 -40.38 -18.42
CA GLY A 855 -29.36 -39.15 -18.72
C GLY A 855 -29.55 -38.07 -17.65
N SER A 856 -28.54 -37.86 -16.79
CA SER A 856 -28.55 -36.79 -15.77
C SER A 856 -27.93 -35.47 -16.24
N GLN A 857 -27.56 -35.37 -17.53
CA GLN A 857 -26.91 -34.21 -18.15
C GLN A 857 -27.51 -33.83 -19.51
N PHE A 858 -28.49 -34.58 -20.01
CA PHE A 858 -29.24 -34.22 -21.22
C PHE A 858 -30.51 -33.44 -20.83
N PRO A 859 -30.89 -32.39 -21.57
CA PRO A 859 -32.23 -31.82 -21.46
C PRO A 859 -33.28 -32.84 -21.90
N ARG A 860 -34.51 -32.65 -21.43
CA ARG A 860 -35.73 -33.39 -21.79
C ARG A 860 -36.67 -32.50 -22.58
#